data_AF-G2PIA7-F1
#
_entry.id   AF-G2PIA7-F1
#
_cell.length_a   1.000
_cell.length_b   1.000
_cell.length_c   1.000
_cell.angle_alpha   90.00
_cell.angle_beta   90.00
_cell.angle_gamma   90.00
#
_symmetry.space_group_name_H-M   'P 1'
#
loop_
_entity.id
_entity.type
_entity.pdbx_description
1 polymer ?
#
loop_
_entity_poly.entity_id
_entity_poly.type
_entity_poly.pdbx_seq_one_letter_code
_entity_poly.pdbx_strand_id
1 'polypeptide(L)'
;MRTIFLNDIQILAKQKATYIALLVFVGIGFMIGFKFNISVGDELAANAPYSVGFMIGLLSLIIILIATVLAFPLLFKEQDANYGLIVFSTPIKKKAFALARFCSFYLFTLFGFFILVTGYAVGLHLAADTQMNPGFDLWNFLYPFLIFGAVNTLVVCSILFFVAQRFKNKLLVAISGVLLYVLYMIALMFSNAPFMAQALPQSVWVQRVSALADLFGLSGYFFEAKDLNVLQRNNQVVPLSNLLFINRLAFILFSFGMVYFGMRSFSFLPRFKRKSKKQLSSLKRSYPPQPYSTVANVFSNTSKWQAILSFIKVDSIYLFKSIAFVSISILLLFYVGVEMFDDINKGIRLPQLYASSGLLAQTINGTFYALGGLVLVYFVNDIFWRSKASGFSLIEKTTYYAIEKRIGHMGSIVLLIFSLTAIMLMEAIVFQLVFRFTVFDWEAYFGVFVFNTLPLLLFALFLLFINTVSKNKSMALGVSIVCFLLLATPIAKSIITNSLFRFFSGYRGTYSDFLGYGAYLYPFLWRLAFGFSLIGTVFMLYNFIKLPSKRFFKVIGIAIFTFLAVVSALRYLENHVPKKGKEELVKEQVSYEKKYRKYQNIQQPTIKKVNTQIDLYPDEHSYTIKGEYILKNTHLKPIDSILIDVPEEMEIISLVYEYGNEKIKIEDHVSELILNRPVQSKDSAKLIFKTSYKWQAINGHNPFNSVVEDGSFMRISRYFPQFGYDEGKELTEVALRETHGLGKSTKWQKLEAPKEKRDDAIDLTMQISTNEDQIAVGIGELKKQWQVDDRNYYEYNAKSIPFRFALSSGAYQIKSVKHNNINISVYHHPLHKNNVEHLIKNTKLTLDYCTENFGPYPFTSIRYSEVSSFTQGFAGTAYPGTIFMTENMTFNANLDAGDNQDVVNELAGHEVAHFWWGTNQIAPDYREGYSMLTESLAMYTEMMVYKKMYGKKKMMERLAIHQQIYDAEKGLHEKKSLLRVAPGETYLAYSKGAMVFVELSELIGENQLNSALKSFFQKNRYPKARPITLDLLEEILEVSDTSHHTKVKSLFE
;
A
#
# COMPACT_ATOMS: atom_id res chain seq x y z
N MET A 1 -47.77 -8.95 -13.95
CA MET A 1 -46.45 -8.31 -13.74
C MET A 1 -46.59 -6.90 -13.14
N ARG A 2 -47.39 -6.00 -13.75
CA ARG A 2 -47.65 -4.63 -13.24
C ARG A 2 -47.99 -4.55 -11.74
N THR A 3 -48.88 -5.41 -11.24
CA THR A 3 -49.29 -5.39 -9.82
C THR A 3 -48.18 -5.77 -8.84
N ILE A 4 -47.29 -6.71 -9.20
CA ILE A 4 -46.16 -7.13 -8.36
C ILE A 4 -45.15 -5.99 -8.26
N PHE A 5 -44.85 -5.37 -9.41
CA PHE A 5 -43.91 -4.27 -9.51
C PHE A 5 -44.39 -3.03 -8.75
N LEU A 6 -45.65 -2.62 -8.94
CA LEU A 6 -46.25 -1.50 -8.20
C LEU A 6 -46.26 -1.74 -6.68
N ASN A 7 -46.54 -2.97 -6.25
CA ASN A 7 -46.50 -3.32 -4.82
C ASN A 7 -45.08 -3.18 -4.25
N ASP A 8 -44.05 -3.63 -4.96
CA ASP A 8 -42.67 -3.48 -4.50
C ASP A 8 -42.25 -2.01 -4.43
N ILE A 9 -42.62 -1.18 -5.41
CA ILE A 9 -42.40 0.27 -5.38
C ILE A 9 -43.09 0.89 -4.17
N GLN A 10 -44.38 0.63 -3.97
CA GLN A 10 -45.16 1.22 -2.88
C GLN A 10 -44.60 0.84 -1.51
N ILE A 11 -44.11 -0.39 -1.34
CA ILE A 11 -43.52 -0.84 -0.09
C ILE A 11 -42.17 -0.17 0.16
N LEU A 12 -41.28 -0.14 -0.85
CA LEU A 12 -39.98 0.52 -0.71
C LEU A 12 -40.14 2.02 -0.42
N ALA A 13 -41.09 2.69 -1.09
CA ALA A 13 -41.42 4.09 -0.86
C ALA A 13 -41.99 4.34 0.55
N LYS A 14 -42.63 3.37 1.19
CA LYS A 14 -43.15 3.51 2.57
C LYS A 14 -42.10 3.19 3.65
N GLN A 15 -40.99 2.55 3.29
CA GLN A 15 -39.98 2.14 4.25
C GLN A 15 -38.97 3.25 4.53
N LYS A 16 -38.90 3.70 5.79
CA LYS A 16 -37.87 4.66 6.26
C LYS A 16 -36.44 4.22 5.94
N ALA A 17 -36.18 2.92 5.97
CA ALA A 17 -34.87 2.35 5.64
C ALA A 17 -34.44 2.66 4.20
N THR A 18 -35.36 2.72 3.25
CA THR A 18 -35.08 3.03 1.84
C THR A 18 -34.54 4.46 1.70
N TYR A 19 -35.20 5.44 2.34
CA TYR A 19 -34.74 6.83 2.30
C TYR A 19 -33.37 7.01 2.95
N ILE A 20 -33.12 6.34 4.08
CA ILE A 20 -31.81 6.35 4.73
C ILE A 20 -30.75 5.76 3.79
N ALA A 21 -31.03 4.63 3.13
CA ALA A 21 -30.11 4.01 2.18
C ALA A 21 -29.80 4.92 0.99
N LEU A 22 -30.82 5.58 0.42
CA LEU A 22 -30.63 6.55 -0.67
C LEU A 22 -29.77 7.73 -0.24
N LEU A 23 -30.00 8.28 0.96
CA LEU A 23 -29.21 9.38 1.52
C LEU A 23 -27.74 8.96 1.71
N VAL A 24 -27.51 7.73 2.19
CA VAL A 24 -26.17 7.15 2.32
C VAL A 24 -25.51 6.98 0.95
N PHE A 25 -26.21 6.50 -0.07
CA PHE A 25 -25.65 6.36 -1.42
C PHE A 25 -25.28 7.70 -2.05
N VAL A 26 -26.12 8.73 -1.90
CA VAL A 26 -25.79 10.11 -2.31
C VAL A 26 -24.56 10.60 -1.55
N GLY A 27 -24.53 10.44 -0.22
CA GLY A 27 -23.41 10.90 0.60
C GLY A 27 -22.08 10.20 0.26
N ILE A 28 -22.10 8.89 0.01
CA ILE A 28 -20.93 8.14 -0.44
C ILE A 28 -20.46 8.65 -1.81
N GLY A 29 -21.38 8.74 -2.78
CA GLY A 29 -21.06 9.27 -4.11
C GLY A 29 -20.45 10.67 -4.02
N PHE A 30 -21.10 11.57 -3.29
CA PHE A 30 -20.66 12.94 -3.06
C PHE A 30 -19.26 13.00 -2.46
N MET A 31 -18.99 12.26 -1.38
CA MET A 31 -17.66 12.25 -0.75
C MET A 31 -16.57 11.73 -1.68
N ILE A 32 -16.89 10.75 -2.54
CA ILE A 32 -15.95 10.22 -3.51
C ILE A 32 -15.63 11.27 -4.57
N GLY A 33 -16.63 11.95 -5.12
CA GLY A 33 -16.41 13.04 -6.08
C GLY A 33 -15.68 14.23 -5.47
N PHE A 34 -16.05 14.62 -4.24
CA PHE A 34 -15.58 15.84 -3.59
C PHE A 34 -14.16 15.72 -3.01
N LYS A 35 -13.81 14.56 -2.41
CA LYS A 35 -12.57 14.41 -1.62
C LYS A 35 -11.71 13.21 -2.00
N PHE A 36 -12.29 12.14 -2.54
CA PHE A 36 -11.57 10.88 -2.81
C PHE A 36 -11.43 10.59 -4.30
N ASN A 37 -11.43 11.61 -5.16
CA ASN A 37 -11.18 11.40 -6.57
C ASN A 37 -9.70 11.02 -6.79
N ILE A 38 -9.46 9.99 -7.59
CA ILE A 38 -8.12 9.47 -7.86
C ILE A 38 -7.63 10.10 -9.15
N SER A 39 -6.57 10.92 -9.09
CA SER A 39 -5.87 11.35 -10.30
C SER A 39 -5.13 10.16 -10.92
N VAL A 40 -5.38 9.89 -12.20
CA VAL A 40 -4.86 8.70 -12.89
C VAL A 40 -3.55 8.98 -13.61
N GLY A 41 -3.19 10.25 -13.82
CA GLY A 41 -1.95 10.66 -14.46
C GLY A 41 -1.79 12.19 -14.46
N ASP A 42 -0.59 12.66 -14.77
CA ASP A 42 -0.30 14.09 -14.81
C ASP A 42 -1.08 14.74 -15.97
N GLU A 43 -1.71 15.89 -15.72
CA GLU A 43 -2.49 16.66 -16.70
C GLU A 43 -3.80 16.01 -17.21
N LEU A 44 -4.22 14.88 -16.62
CA LEU A 44 -5.56 14.34 -16.83
C LEU A 44 -6.58 15.09 -15.97
N ALA A 45 -7.59 15.67 -16.61
CA ALA A 45 -8.66 16.34 -15.90
C ALA A 45 -9.49 15.35 -15.08
N ALA A 46 -9.94 15.78 -13.90
CA ALA A 46 -10.75 15.00 -12.97
C ALA A 46 -12.13 14.62 -13.57
N ASN A 47 -12.68 15.47 -14.44
CA ASN A 47 -13.91 15.24 -15.21
C ASN A 47 -13.65 14.75 -16.65
N ALA A 48 -12.42 14.35 -16.99
CA ALA A 48 -12.12 13.74 -18.28
C ALA A 48 -12.98 12.47 -18.50
N PRO A 49 -13.40 12.16 -19.74
CA PRO A 49 -14.16 10.95 -20.04
C PRO A 49 -13.45 9.68 -19.57
N TYR A 50 -12.12 9.64 -19.66
CA TYR A 50 -11.31 8.53 -19.13
C TYR A 50 -11.39 8.43 -17.60
N SER A 51 -11.10 9.52 -16.88
CA SER A 51 -11.13 9.58 -15.41
C SER A 51 -12.51 9.24 -14.85
N VAL A 52 -13.58 9.78 -15.45
CA VAL A 52 -14.97 9.50 -15.06
C VAL A 52 -15.35 8.05 -15.35
N GLY A 53 -14.97 7.51 -16.51
CA GLY A 53 -15.21 6.12 -16.87
C GLY A 53 -14.50 5.14 -15.93
N PHE A 54 -13.24 5.42 -15.60
CA PHE A 54 -12.46 4.69 -14.60
C PHE A 54 -13.15 4.69 -13.24
N MET A 55 -13.51 5.88 -12.73
CA MET A 55 -14.14 6.02 -11.41
C MET A 55 -15.51 5.36 -11.36
N ILE A 56 -16.36 5.51 -12.38
CA ILE A 56 -17.68 4.84 -12.43
C ILE A 56 -17.52 3.31 -12.54
N GLY A 57 -16.52 2.83 -13.29
CA GLY A 57 -16.18 1.42 -13.34
C GLY A 57 -15.79 0.87 -11.96
N LEU A 58 -14.94 1.59 -11.21
CA LEU A 58 -14.58 1.23 -9.83
C LEU A 58 -15.78 1.28 -8.88
N LEU A 59 -16.59 2.34 -8.95
CA LEU A 59 -17.81 2.48 -8.15
C LEU A 59 -18.82 1.37 -8.41
N SER A 60 -18.83 0.80 -9.62
CA SER A 60 -19.74 -0.30 -9.98
C SER A 60 -19.56 -1.55 -9.11
N LEU A 61 -18.46 -1.69 -8.37
CA LEU A 61 -18.30 -2.75 -7.38
C LEU A 61 -19.27 -2.66 -6.22
N ILE A 62 -19.70 -1.44 -5.87
CA ILE A 62 -20.67 -1.20 -4.81
C ILE A 62 -22.03 -1.84 -5.18
N ILE A 63 -22.29 -2.10 -6.47
CA ILE A 63 -23.46 -2.85 -6.94
C ILE A 63 -23.54 -4.23 -6.26
N ILE A 64 -22.42 -4.91 -6.00
CA ILE A 64 -22.42 -6.18 -5.27
C ILE A 64 -23.06 -6.01 -3.89
N LEU A 65 -22.68 -4.96 -3.16
CA LEU A 65 -23.22 -4.66 -1.84
C LEU A 65 -24.71 -4.29 -1.93
N ILE A 66 -25.08 -3.38 -2.84
CA ILE A 66 -26.46 -2.94 -3.05
C ILE A 66 -27.36 -4.15 -3.38
N ALA A 67 -26.96 -4.96 -4.37
CA ALA A 67 -27.70 -6.13 -4.81
C ALA A 67 -27.82 -7.17 -3.69
N THR A 68 -26.73 -7.46 -2.97
CA THR A 68 -26.75 -8.45 -1.89
C THR A 68 -27.70 -8.03 -0.76
N VAL A 69 -27.70 -6.75 -0.38
CA VAL A 69 -28.60 -6.22 0.65
C VAL A 69 -30.06 -6.22 0.18
N LEU A 70 -30.32 -5.83 -1.07
CA LEU A 70 -31.67 -5.80 -1.65
C LEU A 70 -32.23 -7.20 -1.98
N ALA A 71 -31.37 -8.20 -2.16
CA ALA A 71 -31.79 -9.57 -2.47
C ALA A 71 -32.70 -10.15 -1.38
N PHE A 72 -32.46 -9.84 -0.10
CA PHE A 72 -33.27 -10.38 1.00
C PHE A 72 -34.71 -9.86 0.99
N PRO A 73 -34.98 -8.54 1.06
CA PRO A 73 -36.34 -8.02 1.07
C PRO A 73 -37.10 -8.20 -0.25
N LEU A 74 -36.40 -8.44 -1.39
CA LEU A 74 -37.05 -8.59 -2.70
C LEU A 74 -37.22 -10.03 -3.16
N LEU A 75 -36.22 -10.89 -2.96
CA LEU A 75 -36.22 -12.27 -3.49
C LEU A 75 -36.75 -13.30 -2.48
N PHE A 76 -36.68 -13.00 -1.18
CA PHE A 76 -37.14 -13.87 -0.09
C PHE A 76 -38.40 -13.37 0.60
N LYS A 77 -38.97 -12.25 0.13
CA LYS A 77 -40.12 -11.55 0.70
C LYS A 77 -41.26 -12.47 1.13
N GLU A 78 -41.80 -13.25 0.20
CA GLU A 78 -42.95 -14.12 0.43
C GLU A 78 -42.66 -15.24 1.43
N GLN A 79 -41.41 -15.73 1.42
CA GLN A 79 -40.95 -16.78 2.33
C GLN A 79 -40.78 -16.23 3.74
N ASP A 80 -40.19 -15.04 3.89
CA ASP A 80 -39.96 -14.40 5.19
C ASP A 80 -41.26 -13.96 5.85
N ALA A 81 -42.22 -13.49 5.06
CA ALA A 81 -43.54 -13.10 5.55
C ALA A 81 -44.47 -14.30 5.82
N ASN A 82 -44.02 -15.54 5.54
CA ASN A 82 -44.85 -16.75 5.54
C ASN A 82 -46.14 -16.62 4.71
N TYR A 83 -46.16 -15.72 3.72
CA TYR A 83 -47.34 -15.39 2.93
C TYR A 83 -47.31 -16.03 1.53
N GLY A 84 -46.21 -16.71 1.17
CA GLY A 84 -46.02 -17.30 -0.15
C GLY A 84 -47.13 -18.28 -0.57
N LEU A 85 -47.62 -19.12 0.34
CA LEU A 85 -48.69 -20.07 0.01
C LEU A 85 -50.00 -19.39 -0.42
N ILE A 86 -50.30 -18.22 0.14
CA ILE A 86 -51.50 -17.42 -0.20
C ILE A 86 -51.32 -16.71 -1.54
N VAL A 87 -50.12 -16.17 -1.80
CA VAL A 87 -49.83 -15.51 -3.09
C VAL A 87 -49.81 -16.54 -4.22
N PHE A 88 -49.25 -17.72 -3.98
CA PHE A 88 -49.07 -18.75 -5.00
C PHE A 88 -50.32 -19.59 -5.27
N SER A 89 -51.41 -19.40 -4.52
CA SER A 89 -52.74 -19.95 -4.84
C SER A 89 -53.57 -19.05 -5.76
N THR A 90 -53.08 -17.85 -6.09
CA THR A 90 -53.73 -16.94 -7.06
C THR A 90 -53.42 -17.36 -8.51
N PRO A 91 -54.14 -16.88 -9.54
CA PRO A 91 -53.92 -17.26 -10.95
C PRO A 91 -52.61 -16.71 -11.58
N ILE A 92 -51.59 -16.43 -10.77
CA ILE A 92 -50.31 -15.91 -11.23
C ILE A 92 -49.48 -17.02 -11.91
N LYS A 93 -49.04 -16.75 -13.14
CA LYS A 93 -48.13 -17.65 -13.87
C LYS A 93 -46.72 -17.64 -13.26
N LYS A 94 -46.16 -18.83 -13.06
CA LYS A 94 -44.81 -19.07 -12.51
C LYS A 94 -43.70 -18.21 -13.15
N LYS A 95 -43.59 -18.29 -14.49
CA LYS A 95 -42.57 -17.57 -15.25
C LYS A 95 -42.73 -16.05 -15.12
N ALA A 96 -43.96 -15.56 -15.18
CA ALA A 96 -44.26 -14.14 -15.05
C ALA A 96 -43.96 -13.60 -13.65
N PHE A 97 -44.17 -14.40 -12.60
CA PHE A 97 -43.79 -14.02 -11.23
C PHE A 97 -42.28 -13.94 -11.05
N ALA A 98 -41.55 -14.98 -11.48
CA ALA A 98 -40.09 -15.03 -11.37
C ALA A 98 -39.42 -13.88 -12.15
N LEU A 99 -39.89 -13.61 -13.38
CA LEU A 99 -39.39 -12.50 -14.20
C LEU A 99 -39.69 -11.15 -13.54
N ALA A 100 -40.91 -10.93 -13.04
CA ALA A 100 -41.24 -9.69 -12.34
C ALA A 100 -40.34 -9.45 -11.11
N ARG A 101 -40.06 -10.50 -10.34
CA ARG A 101 -39.15 -10.44 -9.18
C ARG A 101 -37.72 -10.08 -9.59
N PHE A 102 -37.23 -10.67 -10.67
CA PHE A 102 -35.93 -10.32 -11.22
C PHE A 102 -35.89 -8.86 -11.71
N CYS A 103 -36.88 -8.41 -12.48
CA CYS A 103 -36.96 -7.04 -12.96
C CYS A 103 -37.03 -6.01 -11.82
N SER A 104 -37.84 -6.26 -10.78
CA SER A 104 -37.83 -5.44 -9.56
C SER A 104 -36.42 -5.36 -8.97
N PHE A 105 -35.78 -6.51 -8.77
CA PHE A 105 -34.45 -6.59 -8.17
C PHE A 105 -33.37 -5.85 -8.97
N TYR A 106 -33.35 -6.03 -10.29
CA TYR A 106 -32.45 -5.34 -11.20
C TYR A 106 -32.68 -3.82 -11.19
N LEU A 107 -33.93 -3.37 -11.37
CA LEU A 107 -34.24 -1.94 -11.48
C LEU A 107 -33.97 -1.17 -10.18
N PHE A 108 -34.29 -1.74 -9.01
CA PHE A 108 -33.99 -1.07 -7.74
C PHE A 108 -32.49 -1.02 -7.45
N THR A 109 -31.74 -2.06 -7.82
CA THR A 109 -30.28 -2.07 -7.68
C THR A 109 -29.66 -1.02 -8.61
N LEU A 110 -30.09 -0.98 -9.88
CA LEU A 110 -29.60 -0.01 -10.87
C LEU A 110 -29.94 1.43 -10.46
N PHE A 111 -31.15 1.65 -9.91
CA PHE A 111 -31.55 2.96 -9.39
C PHE A 111 -30.69 3.37 -8.18
N GLY A 112 -30.40 2.45 -7.26
CA GLY A 112 -29.48 2.73 -6.15
C GLY A 112 -28.09 3.15 -6.64
N PHE A 113 -27.57 2.48 -7.67
CA PHE A 113 -26.30 2.85 -8.29
C PHE A 113 -26.37 4.19 -9.04
N PHE A 114 -27.47 4.48 -9.75
CA PHE A 114 -27.70 5.77 -10.40
C PHE A 114 -27.64 6.95 -9.42
N ILE A 115 -28.26 6.78 -8.25
CA ILE A 115 -28.24 7.79 -7.18
C ILE A 115 -26.82 8.01 -6.65
N LEU A 116 -26.04 6.95 -6.53
CA LEU A 116 -24.63 7.03 -6.17
C LEU A 116 -23.81 7.78 -7.23
N VAL A 117 -23.97 7.47 -8.51
CA VAL A 117 -23.27 8.16 -9.62
C VAL A 117 -23.67 9.63 -9.71
N THR A 118 -24.93 9.95 -9.42
CA THR A 118 -25.38 11.35 -9.34
C THR A 118 -24.71 12.08 -8.17
N GLY A 119 -24.61 11.43 -7.01
CA GLY A 119 -23.83 11.95 -5.88
C GLY A 119 -22.37 12.22 -6.27
N TYR A 120 -21.74 11.27 -6.98
CA TYR A 120 -20.37 11.42 -7.50
C TYR A 120 -20.22 12.61 -8.46
N ALA A 121 -21.10 12.74 -9.44
CA ALA A 121 -21.08 13.88 -10.37
C ALA A 121 -21.21 15.21 -9.63
N VAL A 122 -22.16 15.31 -8.68
CA VAL A 122 -22.34 16.53 -7.88
C VAL A 122 -21.11 16.83 -7.00
N GLY A 123 -20.57 15.82 -6.33
CA GLY A 123 -19.37 15.98 -5.50
C GLY A 123 -18.15 16.42 -6.31
N LEU A 124 -17.96 15.83 -7.50
CA LEU A 124 -16.86 16.14 -8.40
C LEU A 124 -16.90 17.60 -8.86
N HIS A 125 -18.06 18.10 -9.28
CA HIS A 125 -18.22 19.47 -9.75
C HIS A 125 -18.22 20.53 -8.63
N LEU A 126 -18.31 20.11 -7.37
CA LEU A 126 -18.16 20.99 -6.20
C LEU A 126 -16.75 20.94 -5.60
N ALA A 127 -15.87 20.06 -6.10
CA ALA A 127 -14.49 20.00 -5.66
C ALA A 127 -13.71 21.23 -6.16
N ALA A 128 -13.22 22.05 -5.23
CA ALA A 128 -12.54 23.31 -5.57
C ALA A 128 -11.09 23.12 -6.08
N ASP A 129 -10.44 22.02 -5.70
CA ASP A 129 -8.98 21.85 -5.84
C ASP A 129 -8.59 20.83 -6.93
N THR A 130 -9.43 20.62 -7.95
CA THR A 130 -9.15 19.63 -9.01
C THR A 130 -9.01 20.27 -10.39
N GLN A 131 -8.01 19.84 -11.16
CA GLN A 131 -7.88 20.23 -12.57
C GLN A 131 -9.07 19.66 -13.33
N MET A 132 -9.90 20.53 -13.92
CA MET A 132 -11.10 20.15 -14.66
C MET A 132 -11.10 20.74 -16.06
N ASN A 133 -11.63 19.97 -17.01
CA ASN A 133 -12.04 20.50 -18.31
C ASN A 133 -13.24 21.45 -18.11
N PRO A 134 -13.36 22.48 -18.96
CA PRO A 134 -14.46 23.43 -18.87
C PRO A 134 -15.81 22.76 -19.20
N GLY A 135 -16.83 23.06 -18.40
CA GLY A 135 -18.21 22.63 -18.64
C GLY A 135 -18.58 21.26 -18.06
N PHE A 136 -19.85 20.89 -18.23
CA PHE A 136 -20.41 19.60 -17.85
C PHE A 136 -20.86 18.86 -19.12
N ASP A 137 -20.29 17.69 -19.36
CA ASP A 137 -20.74 16.79 -20.43
C ASP A 137 -21.44 15.57 -19.81
N LEU A 138 -22.74 15.47 -20.06
CA LEU A 138 -23.58 14.38 -19.58
C LEU A 138 -23.12 13.02 -20.13
N TRP A 139 -22.58 12.99 -21.35
CA TRP A 139 -22.17 11.74 -22.00
C TRP A 139 -21.01 11.07 -21.27
N ASN A 140 -20.09 11.86 -20.69
CA ASN A 140 -18.98 11.35 -19.89
C ASN A 140 -19.44 10.52 -18.69
N PHE A 141 -20.64 10.78 -18.15
CA PHE A 141 -21.23 10.01 -17.04
C PHE A 141 -22.20 8.94 -17.52
N LEU A 142 -23.04 9.25 -18.52
CA LEU A 142 -24.06 8.35 -19.01
C LEU A 142 -23.46 7.13 -19.72
N TYR A 143 -22.42 7.33 -20.54
CA TYR A 143 -21.74 6.27 -21.26
C TYR A 143 -21.16 5.18 -20.33
N PRO A 144 -20.29 5.51 -19.35
CA PRO A 144 -19.80 4.50 -18.42
C PRO A 144 -20.89 3.97 -17.47
N PHE A 145 -21.92 4.75 -17.16
CA PHE A 145 -23.08 4.22 -16.42
C PHE A 145 -23.79 3.11 -17.21
N LEU A 146 -23.92 3.21 -18.52
CA LEU A 146 -24.50 2.16 -19.35
C LEU A 146 -23.59 0.93 -19.45
N ILE A 147 -22.29 1.14 -19.71
CA ILE A 147 -21.32 0.06 -19.92
C ILE A 147 -20.98 -0.70 -18.63
N PHE A 148 -20.79 0.03 -17.53
CA PHE A 148 -20.46 -0.57 -16.24
C PHE A 148 -21.70 -0.70 -15.38
N GLY A 149 -22.42 0.38 -15.12
CA GLY A 149 -23.58 0.36 -14.21
C GLY A 149 -24.67 -0.61 -14.64
N ALA A 150 -25.21 -0.48 -15.85
CA ALA A 150 -26.32 -1.32 -16.32
C ALA A 150 -25.88 -2.78 -16.52
N VAL A 151 -24.76 -3.03 -17.21
CA VAL A 151 -24.27 -4.39 -17.46
C VAL A 151 -23.86 -5.09 -16.15
N ASN A 152 -23.09 -4.44 -15.27
CA ASN A 152 -22.65 -5.07 -14.02
C ASN A 152 -23.83 -5.31 -13.08
N THR A 153 -24.83 -4.41 -13.05
CA THR A 153 -26.08 -4.66 -12.31
C THR A 153 -26.81 -5.88 -12.86
N LEU A 154 -26.88 -6.04 -14.18
CA LEU A 154 -27.55 -7.17 -14.81
C LEU A 154 -26.87 -8.49 -14.44
N VAL A 155 -25.54 -8.51 -14.54
CA VAL A 155 -24.69 -9.66 -14.20
C VAL A 155 -24.83 -10.04 -12.74
N VAL A 156 -24.58 -9.11 -11.82
CA VAL A 156 -24.67 -9.35 -10.37
C VAL A 156 -26.07 -9.81 -9.99
N CYS A 157 -27.11 -9.10 -10.42
CA CYS A 157 -28.49 -9.47 -10.09
C CYS A 157 -28.87 -10.83 -10.66
N SER A 158 -28.42 -11.19 -11.88
CA SER A 158 -28.77 -12.47 -12.50
C SER A 158 -28.18 -13.66 -11.75
N ILE A 159 -26.92 -13.57 -11.33
CA ILE A 159 -26.22 -14.60 -10.55
C ILE A 159 -26.88 -14.75 -9.18
N LEU A 160 -27.05 -13.64 -8.45
CA LEU A 160 -27.67 -13.67 -7.12
C LEU A 160 -29.12 -14.15 -7.19
N PHE A 161 -29.87 -13.78 -8.22
CA PHE A 161 -31.22 -14.27 -8.46
C PHE A 161 -31.24 -15.79 -8.69
N PHE A 162 -30.37 -16.30 -9.56
CA PHE A 162 -30.26 -17.75 -9.79
C PHE A 162 -29.98 -18.50 -8.49
N VAL A 163 -28.97 -18.06 -7.73
CA VAL A 163 -28.58 -18.68 -6.44
C VAL A 163 -29.75 -18.62 -5.45
N ALA A 164 -30.41 -17.46 -5.33
CA ALA A 164 -31.57 -17.29 -4.46
C ALA A 164 -32.71 -18.25 -4.81
N GLN A 165 -33.05 -18.38 -6.10
CA GLN A 165 -34.15 -19.25 -6.52
C GLN A 165 -33.79 -20.74 -6.45
N ARG A 166 -32.55 -21.12 -6.78
CA ARG A 166 -32.09 -22.51 -6.82
C ARG A 166 -31.93 -23.13 -5.44
N PHE A 167 -31.36 -22.37 -4.50
CA PHE A 167 -30.98 -22.86 -3.19
C PHE A 167 -31.92 -22.42 -2.07
N LYS A 168 -32.69 -21.34 -2.27
CA LYS A 168 -33.60 -20.78 -1.26
C LYS A 168 -32.90 -20.53 0.08
N ASN A 169 -31.63 -20.11 0.01
CA ASN A 169 -30.79 -19.87 1.16
C ASN A 169 -30.11 -18.49 1.04
N LYS A 170 -30.44 -17.58 1.96
CA LYS A 170 -29.90 -16.20 2.02
C LYS A 170 -28.38 -16.17 2.16
N LEU A 171 -27.84 -17.15 2.87
CA LEU A 171 -26.42 -17.22 3.15
C LEU A 171 -25.61 -17.51 1.90
N LEU A 172 -26.08 -18.43 1.05
CA LEU A 172 -25.46 -18.70 -0.24
C LEU A 172 -25.50 -17.48 -1.16
N VAL A 173 -26.56 -16.66 -1.09
CA VAL A 173 -26.63 -15.40 -1.84
C VAL A 173 -25.57 -14.41 -1.36
N ALA A 174 -25.40 -14.25 -0.04
CA ALA A 174 -24.36 -13.39 0.51
C ALA A 174 -22.95 -13.86 0.13
N ILE A 175 -22.68 -15.16 0.25
CA ILE A 175 -21.40 -15.77 -0.17
C ILE A 175 -21.15 -15.57 -1.65
N SER A 176 -22.17 -15.73 -2.50
CA SER A 176 -22.03 -15.44 -3.93
C SER A 176 -21.66 -13.98 -4.17
N GLY A 177 -22.21 -13.03 -3.41
CA GLY A 177 -21.79 -11.62 -3.46
C GLY A 177 -20.30 -11.45 -3.17
N VAL A 178 -19.81 -12.02 -2.06
CA VAL A 178 -18.38 -11.95 -1.69
C VAL A 178 -17.51 -12.66 -2.75
N LEU A 179 -17.94 -13.80 -3.28
CA LEU A 179 -17.24 -14.50 -4.35
C LEU A 179 -17.10 -13.64 -5.61
N LEU A 180 -18.14 -12.89 -6.00
CA LEU A 180 -18.06 -11.98 -7.15
C LEU A 180 -17.03 -10.86 -6.92
N TYR A 181 -16.95 -10.35 -5.69
CA TYR A 181 -15.91 -9.38 -5.32
C TYR A 181 -14.51 -9.98 -5.41
N VAL A 182 -14.30 -11.18 -4.86
CA VAL A 182 -13.01 -11.87 -4.92
C VAL A 182 -12.58 -12.18 -6.36
N LEU A 183 -13.49 -12.70 -7.19
CA LEU A 183 -13.21 -12.98 -8.60
C LEU A 183 -12.83 -11.72 -9.37
N TYR A 184 -13.43 -10.58 -9.03
CA TYR A 184 -13.06 -9.29 -9.58
C TYR A 184 -11.65 -8.85 -9.15
N MET A 185 -11.32 -8.93 -7.85
CA MET A 185 -9.98 -8.58 -7.36
C MET A 185 -8.90 -9.39 -8.06
N ILE A 186 -9.15 -10.68 -8.28
CA ILE A 186 -8.22 -11.56 -9.02
C ILE A 186 -8.09 -11.12 -10.48
N ALA A 187 -9.20 -10.82 -11.17
CA ALA A 187 -9.13 -10.34 -12.55
C ALA A 187 -8.28 -9.06 -12.67
N LEU A 188 -8.40 -8.15 -11.70
CA LEU A 188 -7.63 -6.91 -11.65
C LEU A 188 -6.14 -7.12 -11.39
N MET A 189 -5.74 -8.08 -10.55
CA MET A 189 -4.32 -8.42 -10.33
C MET A 189 -3.63 -8.77 -11.66
N PHE A 190 -4.39 -9.36 -12.58
CA PHE A 190 -3.94 -9.72 -13.91
C PHE A 190 -4.16 -8.62 -14.96
N SER A 191 -4.65 -7.46 -14.55
CA SER A 191 -4.87 -6.29 -15.40
C SER A 191 -3.78 -5.24 -15.15
N ASN A 192 -3.42 -4.46 -16.18
CA ASN A 192 -2.57 -3.28 -16.01
C ASN A 192 -3.36 -2.10 -15.41
N ALA A 193 -4.10 -2.32 -14.33
CA ALA A 193 -4.93 -1.29 -13.71
C ALA A 193 -4.06 -0.19 -13.06
N PRO A 194 -4.32 1.10 -13.30
CA PRO A 194 -3.53 2.20 -12.73
C PRO A 194 -3.50 2.25 -11.19
N PHE A 195 -4.56 1.80 -10.50
CA PHE A 195 -4.53 1.75 -9.03
C PHE A 195 -3.76 0.54 -8.48
N MET A 196 -3.41 -0.42 -9.33
CA MET A 196 -2.46 -1.50 -9.07
C MET A 196 -1.07 -1.14 -9.60
N ALA A 197 -0.74 0.14 -9.84
CA ALA A 197 0.51 0.58 -10.47
C ALA A 197 1.81 0.16 -9.76
N GLN A 198 1.72 -0.35 -8.53
CA GLN A 198 2.86 -0.97 -7.82
C GLN A 198 3.09 -2.44 -8.26
N ALA A 199 2.08 -3.07 -8.89
CA ALA A 199 2.18 -4.40 -9.46
C ALA A 199 2.84 -4.33 -10.84
N LEU A 200 3.79 -5.22 -11.05
CA LEU A 200 4.50 -5.31 -12.33
C LEU A 200 3.54 -5.72 -13.45
N PRO A 201 3.69 -5.15 -14.65
CA PRO A 201 2.74 -5.39 -15.72
C PRO A 201 2.82 -6.86 -16.14
N GLN A 202 1.67 -7.52 -16.19
CA GLN A 202 1.55 -8.96 -16.48
C GLN A 202 1.67 -9.22 -17.97
N SER A 203 2.08 -10.43 -18.40
CA SER A 203 2.24 -10.70 -19.84
C SER A 203 1.02 -10.29 -20.68
N VAL A 204 1.23 -9.83 -21.91
CA VAL A 204 0.14 -9.35 -22.79
C VAL A 204 -0.95 -10.41 -22.98
N TRP A 205 -0.59 -11.69 -22.98
CA TRP A 205 -1.56 -12.78 -23.04
C TRP A 205 -2.45 -12.83 -21.79
N VAL A 206 -1.86 -12.75 -20.60
CA VAL A 206 -2.59 -12.72 -19.32
C VAL A 206 -3.52 -11.49 -19.27
N GLN A 207 -3.06 -10.33 -19.73
CA GLN A 207 -3.89 -9.13 -19.82
C GLN A 207 -5.10 -9.32 -20.76
N ARG A 208 -4.93 -9.99 -21.91
CA ARG A 208 -6.05 -10.30 -22.83
C ARG A 208 -7.06 -11.24 -22.19
N VAL A 209 -6.58 -12.25 -21.47
CA VAL A 209 -7.45 -13.18 -20.73
C VAL A 209 -8.21 -12.42 -19.64
N SER A 210 -7.53 -11.57 -18.86
CA SER A 210 -8.16 -10.71 -17.85
C SER A 210 -9.20 -9.78 -18.49
N ALA A 211 -8.89 -9.12 -19.61
CA ALA A 211 -9.81 -8.26 -20.35
C ALA A 211 -11.09 -8.98 -20.79
N LEU A 212 -11.02 -10.29 -21.11
CA LEU A 212 -12.19 -11.10 -21.48
C LEU A 212 -12.91 -11.70 -20.27
N ALA A 213 -12.18 -12.09 -19.22
CA ALA A 213 -12.72 -12.79 -18.06
C ALA A 213 -13.28 -11.85 -16.98
N ASP A 214 -12.88 -10.57 -16.98
CA ASP A 214 -13.32 -9.58 -15.99
C ASP A 214 -14.82 -9.32 -16.09
N LEU A 215 -15.54 -9.77 -15.06
CA LEU A 215 -16.98 -9.63 -14.89
C LEU A 215 -17.43 -8.16 -14.93
N PHE A 216 -16.62 -7.26 -14.38
CA PHE A 216 -16.94 -5.83 -14.27
C PHE A 216 -16.45 -5.01 -15.46
N GLY A 217 -15.54 -5.55 -16.28
CA GLY A 217 -15.12 -5.00 -17.58
C GLY A 217 -14.06 -3.92 -17.51
N LEU A 218 -13.53 -3.62 -16.33
CA LEU A 218 -12.48 -2.61 -16.13
C LEU A 218 -11.16 -3.03 -16.79
N SER A 219 -10.84 -4.32 -16.75
CA SER A 219 -9.63 -4.87 -17.36
C SER A 219 -9.65 -4.69 -18.89
N GLY A 220 -10.82 -4.87 -19.51
CA GLY A 220 -11.02 -4.56 -20.94
C GLY A 220 -10.94 -3.06 -21.24
N TYR A 221 -11.43 -2.23 -20.33
CA TYR A 221 -11.34 -0.77 -20.44
C TYR A 221 -9.90 -0.27 -20.38
N PHE A 222 -9.08 -0.77 -19.45
CA PHE A 222 -7.65 -0.44 -19.38
C PHE A 222 -6.89 -0.95 -20.61
N PHE A 223 -7.20 -2.16 -21.06
CA PHE A 223 -6.55 -2.74 -22.23
C PHE A 223 -6.81 -1.93 -23.50
N GLU A 224 -8.04 -1.42 -23.68
CA GLU A 224 -8.39 -0.59 -24.83
C GLU A 224 -7.83 0.84 -24.71
N ALA A 225 -7.78 1.38 -23.49
CA ALA A 225 -7.30 2.73 -23.24
C ALA A 225 -5.78 2.88 -23.29
N LYS A 226 -5.01 1.78 -23.21
CA LYS A 226 -3.53 1.81 -23.11
C LYS A 226 -2.85 2.58 -24.25
N ASP A 227 -3.43 2.53 -25.45
CA ASP A 227 -2.86 3.15 -26.65
C ASP A 227 -3.34 4.60 -26.86
N LEU A 228 -4.25 5.10 -26.00
CA LEU A 228 -4.73 6.47 -26.03
C LEU A 228 -3.74 7.43 -25.38
N ASN A 229 -3.47 8.56 -26.03
CA ASN A 229 -2.67 9.65 -25.45
C ASN A 229 -3.50 10.52 -24.50
N VAL A 230 -2.84 11.43 -23.77
CA VAL A 230 -3.48 12.32 -22.78
C VAL A 230 -4.59 13.18 -23.39
N LEU A 231 -4.38 13.73 -24.59
CA LEU A 231 -5.39 14.54 -25.28
C LEU A 231 -6.65 13.74 -25.60
N GLN A 232 -6.49 12.50 -26.07
CA GLN A 232 -7.60 11.58 -26.34
C GLN A 232 -8.31 11.19 -25.06
N ARG A 233 -7.59 10.85 -23.99
CA ARG A 233 -8.19 10.50 -22.69
C ARG A 233 -8.95 11.67 -22.05
N ASN A 234 -8.51 12.90 -22.29
CA ASN A 234 -9.16 14.12 -21.82
C ASN A 234 -10.42 14.48 -22.61
N ASN A 235 -10.53 14.12 -23.89
CA ASN A 235 -11.60 14.62 -24.77
C ASN A 235 -12.48 13.54 -25.39
N GLN A 236 -12.08 12.26 -25.32
CA GLN A 236 -12.78 11.15 -25.97
C GLN A 236 -13.07 10.04 -24.96
N VAL A 237 -14.29 9.50 -25.01
CA VAL A 237 -14.62 8.27 -24.28
C VAL A 237 -13.80 7.10 -24.84
N VAL A 238 -13.37 6.20 -23.95
CA VAL A 238 -12.72 4.94 -24.39
C VAL A 238 -13.70 4.18 -25.26
N PRO A 239 -13.33 3.80 -26.49
CA PRO A 239 -14.26 3.18 -27.42
C PRO A 239 -14.72 1.81 -26.93
N LEU A 240 -16.00 1.50 -27.15
CA LEU A 240 -16.54 0.16 -26.91
C LEU A 240 -16.22 -0.73 -28.12
N SER A 241 -14.93 -1.07 -28.26
CA SER A 241 -14.40 -1.90 -29.35
C SER A 241 -13.68 -3.15 -28.82
N ASN A 242 -13.29 -4.02 -29.75
CA ASN A 242 -12.40 -5.16 -29.52
C ASN A 242 -12.77 -6.00 -28.28
N LEU A 243 -11.84 -6.14 -27.33
CA LEU A 243 -12.01 -7.01 -26.17
C LEU A 243 -13.06 -6.46 -25.19
N LEU A 244 -13.16 -5.14 -25.04
CA LEU A 244 -14.19 -4.54 -24.18
C LEU A 244 -15.58 -4.85 -24.72
N PHE A 245 -15.81 -4.67 -26.04
CA PHE A 245 -17.10 -5.01 -26.65
C PHE A 245 -17.45 -6.50 -26.51
N ILE A 246 -16.50 -7.38 -26.84
CA ILE A 246 -16.69 -8.85 -26.74
C ILE A 246 -17.03 -9.23 -25.29
N ASN A 247 -16.30 -8.67 -24.32
CA ASN A 247 -16.53 -8.90 -22.90
C ASN A 247 -17.95 -8.45 -22.50
N ARG A 248 -18.36 -7.22 -22.80
CA ARG A 248 -19.68 -6.70 -22.42
C ARG A 248 -20.81 -7.52 -23.06
N LEU A 249 -20.67 -7.91 -24.32
CA LEU A 249 -21.65 -8.76 -25.01
C LEU A 249 -21.73 -10.16 -24.39
N ALA A 250 -20.59 -10.78 -24.10
CA ALA A 250 -20.52 -12.10 -23.49
C ALA A 250 -21.22 -12.12 -22.12
N PHE A 251 -20.99 -11.10 -21.28
CA PHE A 251 -21.60 -11.04 -19.96
C PHE A 251 -23.09 -10.67 -19.98
N ILE A 252 -23.56 -9.91 -20.98
CA ILE A 252 -24.99 -9.71 -21.23
C ILE A 252 -25.65 -11.06 -21.56
N LEU A 253 -25.09 -11.82 -22.50
CA LEU A 253 -25.61 -13.15 -22.88
C LEU A 253 -25.58 -14.13 -21.71
N PHE A 254 -24.49 -14.16 -20.95
CA PHE A 254 -24.36 -14.95 -19.73
C PHE A 254 -25.45 -14.59 -18.71
N SER A 255 -25.71 -13.29 -18.52
CA SER A 255 -26.75 -12.82 -17.59
C SER A 255 -28.13 -13.31 -17.98
N PHE A 256 -28.49 -13.22 -19.27
CA PHE A 256 -29.77 -13.76 -19.76
C PHE A 256 -29.87 -15.28 -19.54
N GLY A 257 -28.78 -16.02 -19.73
CA GLY A 257 -28.69 -17.44 -19.39
C GLY A 257 -28.96 -17.70 -17.90
N MET A 258 -28.31 -16.94 -17.01
CA MET A 258 -28.49 -17.06 -15.56
C MET A 258 -29.91 -16.71 -15.11
N VAL A 259 -30.53 -15.68 -15.69
CA VAL A 259 -31.94 -15.35 -15.46
C VAL A 259 -32.84 -16.50 -15.89
N TYR A 260 -32.61 -17.07 -17.08
CA TYR A 260 -33.36 -18.21 -17.57
C TYR A 260 -33.26 -19.42 -16.61
N PHE A 261 -32.05 -19.75 -16.15
CA PHE A 261 -31.86 -20.82 -15.16
C PHE A 261 -32.50 -20.50 -13.81
N GLY A 262 -32.48 -19.24 -13.37
CA GLY A 262 -33.16 -18.78 -12.15
C GLY A 262 -34.67 -18.95 -12.25
N MET A 263 -35.26 -18.57 -13.39
CA MET A 263 -36.69 -18.74 -13.67
C MET A 263 -37.08 -20.22 -13.74
N ARG A 264 -36.24 -21.08 -14.32
CA ARG A 264 -36.47 -22.54 -14.36
C ARG A 264 -36.41 -23.16 -12.96
N SER A 265 -35.48 -22.67 -12.13
CA SER A 265 -35.25 -23.14 -10.77
C SER A 265 -36.31 -22.68 -9.76
N PHE A 266 -37.03 -21.59 -10.05
CA PHE A 266 -38.12 -21.11 -9.21
C PHE A 266 -39.17 -22.22 -8.98
N SER A 267 -39.85 -22.22 -7.82
CA SER A 267 -40.92 -23.17 -7.48
C SER A 267 -41.92 -22.48 -6.56
N PHE A 268 -43.21 -22.73 -6.77
CA PHE A 268 -44.28 -22.29 -5.87
C PHE A 268 -44.35 -23.13 -4.59
N LEU A 269 -43.96 -24.39 -4.67
CA LEU A 269 -43.97 -25.30 -3.52
C LEU A 269 -42.66 -25.17 -2.72
N PRO A 270 -42.73 -25.10 -1.38
CA PRO A 270 -41.55 -25.24 -0.54
C PRO A 270 -40.93 -26.63 -0.74
N ARG A 271 -39.60 -26.68 -0.91
CA ARG A 271 -38.86 -27.95 -0.97
C ARG A 271 -38.84 -28.57 0.44
N PHE A 272 -39.80 -29.46 0.73
CA PHE A 272 -39.71 -30.31 1.91
C PHE A 272 -38.60 -31.34 1.71
N LYS A 273 -37.52 -31.24 2.50
CA LYS A 273 -36.34 -32.13 2.42
C LYS A 273 -36.59 -33.56 2.92
N ARG A 274 -37.84 -33.94 3.19
CA ARG A 274 -38.20 -35.30 3.62
C ARG A 274 -39.44 -35.72 2.86
N LYS A 275 -39.35 -36.83 2.10
CA LYS A 275 -40.52 -37.69 1.93
C LYS A 275 -40.87 -38.12 3.35
N SER A 276 -41.82 -37.41 3.96
CA SER A 276 -42.58 -38.01 5.05
C SER A 276 -43.14 -39.29 4.43
N LYS A 277 -42.58 -40.45 4.78
CA LYS A 277 -43.37 -41.68 4.75
C LYS A 277 -44.59 -41.30 5.57
N LYS A 278 -45.72 -41.08 4.91
CA LYS A 278 -47.01 -40.96 5.57
C LYS A 278 -47.22 -42.31 6.24
N GLN A 279 -46.66 -42.45 7.43
CA GLN A 279 -47.12 -43.43 8.38
C GLN A 279 -48.44 -42.84 8.84
N LEU A 280 -49.54 -43.30 8.25
CA LEU A 280 -50.85 -43.09 8.83
C LEU A 280 -50.79 -43.75 10.21
N SER A 281 -50.46 -42.98 11.23
CA SER A 281 -50.67 -43.43 12.60
C SER A 281 -52.15 -43.26 12.90
N SER A 282 -52.92 -44.34 12.72
CA SER A 282 -54.12 -44.55 13.51
C SER A 282 -53.69 -44.84 14.94
N LEU A 283 -53.46 -43.79 15.74
CA LEU A 283 -53.10 -43.96 17.14
C LEU A 283 -53.97 -43.05 17.99
N LYS A 284 -55.15 -43.56 18.37
CA LYS A 284 -55.64 -43.36 19.73
C LYS A 284 -54.68 -44.10 20.66
N ARG A 285 -53.57 -43.45 21.03
CA ARG A 285 -52.74 -43.93 22.14
C ARG A 285 -53.38 -43.47 23.44
N SER A 286 -54.06 -44.40 24.11
CA SER A 286 -54.24 -44.30 25.55
C SER A 286 -52.88 -44.59 26.18
N TYR A 287 -52.22 -43.56 26.69
CA TYR A 287 -50.99 -43.75 27.46
C TYR A 287 -51.41 -44.12 28.88
N PRO A 288 -50.97 -45.27 29.43
CA PRO A 288 -51.07 -45.47 30.88
C PRO A 288 -50.30 -44.35 31.58
N PRO A 289 -50.79 -43.83 32.73
CA PRO A 289 -50.08 -42.80 33.47
C PRO A 289 -48.69 -43.32 33.81
N GLN A 290 -47.68 -42.75 33.15
CA GLN A 290 -46.29 -43.01 33.51
C GLN A 290 -46.01 -42.30 34.83
N PRO A 291 -45.46 -43.00 35.83
CA PRO A 291 -44.98 -42.33 37.03
C PRO A 291 -43.87 -41.36 36.61
N TYR A 292 -44.11 -40.06 36.77
CA TYR A 292 -43.08 -39.04 36.60
C TYR A 292 -42.52 -38.73 37.97
N SER A 293 -41.20 -38.79 38.12
CA SER A 293 -40.52 -38.29 39.32
C SER A 293 -40.22 -36.81 39.11
N THR A 294 -40.60 -35.97 40.07
CA THR A 294 -40.11 -34.59 40.12
C THR A 294 -38.64 -34.63 40.54
N VAL A 295 -37.75 -34.19 39.64
CA VAL A 295 -36.32 -34.01 39.98
C VAL A 295 -36.15 -32.62 40.58
N ALA A 296 -35.45 -32.52 41.70
CA ALA A 296 -35.11 -31.22 42.27
C ALA A 296 -34.20 -30.45 41.30
N ASN A 297 -34.58 -29.22 40.95
CA ASN A 297 -33.77 -28.37 40.10
C ASN A 297 -32.54 -27.87 40.87
N VAL A 298 -31.37 -28.42 40.59
CA VAL A 298 -30.10 -27.95 41.17
C VAL A 298 -29.55 -26.81 40.31
N PHE A 299 -29.70 -25.56 40.78
CA PHE A 299 -29.12 -24.38 40.16
C PHE A 299 -27.81 -24.00 40.85
N SER A 300 -26.70 -24.54 40.36
CA SER A 300 -25.35 -24.32 40.88
C SER A 300 -24.48 -23.53 39.89
N ASN A 301 -23.25 -23.20 40.30
CA ASN A 301 -22.27 -22.65 39.37
C ASN A 301 -21.85 -23.68 38.30
N THR A 302 -21.95 -24.98 38.60
CA THR A 302 -21.65 -26.05 37.64
C THR A 302 -22.72 -26.12 36.54
N SER A 303 -24.01 -26.04 36.88
CA SER A 303 -25.09 -25.99 35.88
C SER A 303 -25.05 -24.73 35.02
N LYS A 304 -24.58 -23.60 35.57
CA LYS A 304 -24.31 -22.37 34.80
C LYS A 304 -23.25 -22.61 33.71
N TRP A 305 -22.10 -23.17 34.08
CA TRP A 305 -21.02 -23.47 33.11
C TRP A 305 -21.45 -24.52 32.08
N GLN A 306 -22.21 -25.54 32.48
CA GLN A 306 -22.80 -26.51 31.56
C GLN A 306 -23.75 -25.84 30.55
N ALA A 307 -24.56 -24.87 30.99
CA ALA A 307 -25.40 -24.09 30.09
C ALA A 307 -24.57 -23.26 29.08
N ILE A 308 -23.51 -22.61 29.54
CA ILE A 308 -22.58 -21.86 28.66
C ILE A 308 -21.94 -22.79 27.62
N LEU A 309 -21.39 -23.92 28.05
CA LEU A 309 -20.79 -24.92 27.16
C LEU A 309 -21.82 -25.52 26.19
N SER A 310 -23.06 -25.69 26.63
CA SER A 310 -24.16 -26.14 25.77
C SER A 310 -24.45 -25.11 24.67
N PHE A 311 -24.54 -23.82 25.00
CA PHE A 311 -24.68 -22.76 23.99
C PHE A 311 -23.48 -22.73 23.04
N ILE A 312 -22.25 -22.81 23.55
CA ILE A 312 -21.03 -22.86 22.72
C ILE A 312 -21.10 -24.05 21.76
N LYS A 313 -21.44 -25.24 22.26
CA LYS A 313 -21.53 -26.45 21.47
C LYS A 313 -22.61 -26.34 20.39
N VAL A 314 -23.80 -25.85 20.72
CA VAL A 314 -24.90 -25.71 19.75
C VAL A 314 -24.56 -24.69 18.67
N ASP A 315 -24.03 -23.54 19.06
CA ASP A 315 -23.60 -22.49 18.13
C ASP A 315 -22.43 -22.94 17.26
N SER A 316 -21.46 -23.63 17.83
CA SER A 316 -20.32 -24.19 17.08
C SER A 316 -20.78 -25.26 16.10
N ILE A 317 -21.64 -26.20 16.51
CA ILE A 317 -22.21 -27.19 15.59
C ILE A 317 -22.95 -26.49 14.44
N TYR A 318 -23.70 -25.43 14.73
CA TYR A 318 -24.38 -24.64 13.71
C TYR A 318 -23.38 -23.96 12.75
N LEU A 319 -22.36 -23.30 13.29
CA LEU A 319 -21.35 -22.59 12.52
C LEU A 319 -20.53 -23.54 11.65
N PHE A 320 -19.85 -24.52 12.25
CA PHE A 320 -18.89 -25.37 11.56
C PHE A 320 -19.54 -26.41 10.64
N LYS A 321 -20.79 -26.82 10.90
CA LYS A 321 -21.56 -27.65 9.94
C LYS A 321 -22.31 -26.82 8.89
N SER A 322 -22.26 -25.49 8.96
CA SER A 322 -22.90 -24.66 7.96
C SER A 322 -22.14 -24.74 6.63
N ILE A 323 -22.89 -24.73 5.53
CA ILE A 323 -22.31 -24.57 4.19
C ILE A 323 -21.55 -23.24 4.12
N ALA A 324 -21.94 -22.22 4.89
CA ALA A 324 -21.24 -20.95 4.92
C ALA A 324 -19.83 -21.00 5.41
N PHE A 325 -19.60 -21.64 6.54
CA PHE A 325 -18.26 -21.72 7.08
C PHE A 325 -17.33 -22.38 6.07
N VAL A 326 -17.76 -23.48 5.45
CA VAL A 326 -17.01 -24.16 4.39
C VAL A 326 -16.76 -23.23 3.20
N SER A 327 -17.81 -22.57 2.67
CA SER A 327 -17.65 -21.68 1.52
C SER A 327 -16.76 -20.47 1.81
N ILE A 328 -16.87 -19.88 3.00
CA ILE A 328 -16.04 -18.74 3.43
C ILE A 328 -14.60 -19.19 3.64
N SER A 329 -14.37 -20.37 4.22
CA SER A 329 -13.02 -20.92 4.39
C SER A 329 -12.35 -21.17 3.05
N ILE A 330 -13.06 -21.79 2.09
CA ILE A 330 -12.55 -21.98 0.72
C ILE A 330 -12.26 -20.64 0.04
N LEU A 331 -13.14 -19.66 0.22
CA LEU A 331 -12.97 -18.33 -0.38
C LEU A 331 -11.77 -17.58 0.21
N LEU A 332 -11.60 -17.66 1.53
CA LEU A 332 -10.47 -17.07 2.24
C LEU A 332 -9.16 -17.72 1.81
N LEU A 333 -9.10 -19.06 1.83
CA LEU A 333 -7.94 -19.82 1.34
C LEU A 333 -7.62 -19.43 -0.10
N PHE A 334 -8.61 -19.44 -0.98
CA PHE A 334 -8.39 -19.09 -2.37
C PHE A 334 -7.87 -17.66 -2.55
N TYR A 335 -8.47 -16.67 -1.88
CA TYR A 335 -8.05 -15.27 -2.03
C TYR A 335 -6.67 -15.01 -1.40
N VAL A 336 -6.47 -15.43 -0.15
CA VAL A 336 -5.19 -15.25 0.56
C VAL A 336 -4.09 -16.06 -0.12
N GLY A 337 -4.38 -17.27 -0.59
CA GLY A 337 -3.45 -18.08 -1.37
C GLY A 337 -3.06 -17.43 -2.71
N VAL A 338 -3.99 -16.75 -3.41
CA VAL A 338 -3.65 -15.98 -4.62
C VAL A 338 -2.72 -14.81 -4.28
N GLU A 339 -2.99 -14.08 -3.20
CA GLU A 339 -2.14 -12.96 -2.75
C GLU A 339 -0.75 -13.47 -2.29
N MET A 340 -0.69 -14.60 -1.57
CA MET A 340 0.58 -15.24 -1.21
C MET A 340 1.36 -15.67 -2.45
N PHE A 341 0.69 -16.27 -3.42
CA PHE A 341 1.31 -16.66 -4.68
C PHE A 341 1.85 -15.43 -5.44
N ASP A 342 1.11 -14.32 -5.48
CA ASP A 342 1.56 -13.09 -6.13
C ASP A 342 2.74 -12.44 -5.40
N ASP A 343 2.70 -12.38 -4.07
CA ASP A 343 3.79 -11.88 -3.24
C ASP A 343 5.07 -12.71 -3.37
N ILE A 344 4.93 -14.02 -3.52
CA ILE A 344 6.05 -14.91 -3.84
C ILE A 344 6.51 -14.70 -5.29
N ASN A 345 5.61 -14.70 -6.26
CA ASN A 345 5.99 -14.77 -7.67
C ASN A 345 6.49 -13.43 -8.24
N LYS A 346 6.11 -12.28 -7.66
CA LYS A 346 6.47 -10.90 -8.04
C LYS A 346 6.39 -10.56 -9.55
N GLY A 347 5.68 -11.37 -10.35
CA GLY A 347 5.41 -11.13 -11.76
C GLY A 347 6.57 -11.50 -12.70
N ILE A 348 6.63 -10.83 -13.86
CA ILE A 348 7.56 -11.21 -14.95
C ILE A 348 8.95 -10.57 -14.83
N ARG A 349 9.08 -9.44 -14.11
CA ARG A 349 10.34 -8.68 -14.01
C ARG A 349 11.22 -9.14 -12.84
N LEU A 350 10.62 -9.29 -11.67
CA LEU A 350 11.30 -9.62 -10.41
C LEU A 350 11.37 -11.13 -10.21
N PRO A 351 12.37 -11.66 -9.48
CA PRO A 351 12.44 -13.09 -9.21
C PRO A 351 11.38 -13.44 -8.18
N GLN A 352 11.14 -14.73 -8.03
CA GLN A 352 10.35 -15.18 -6.90
C GLN A 352 11.05 -14.80 -5.59
N LEU A 353 10.29 -14.44 -4.55
CA LEU A 353 10.81 -14.35 -3.19
C LEU A 353 10.78 -15.72 -2.53
N TYR A 354 11.68 -15.96 -1.58
CA TYR A 354 11.51 -17.10 -0.70
C TYR A 354 10.18 -16.98 0.06
N ALA A 355 9.45 -18.09 0.18
CA ALA A 355 8.23 -18.17 0.99
C ALA A 355 8.58 -18.18 2.49
N SER A 356 9.19 -17.10 2.98
CA SER A 356 9.56 -16.95 4.40
C SER A 356 8.32 -16.76 5.26
N SER A 357 8.40 -17.16 6.54
CA SER A 357 7.29 -16.99 7.47
C SER A 357 6.94 -15.50 7.65
N GLY A 358 7.93 -14.61 7.60
CA GLY A 358 7.76 -13.15 7.62
C GLY A 358 6.92 -12.63 6.45
N LEU A 359 7.28 -12.99 5.21
CA LEU A 359 6.53 -12.61 4.01
C LEU A 359 5.07 -13.08 4.09
N LEU A 360 4.86 -14.37 4.39
CA LEU A 360 3.53 -14.96 4.45
C LEU A 360 2.68 -14.38 5.59
N ALA A 361 3.28 -14.10 6.75
CA ALA A 361 2.60 -13.43 7.85
C ALA A 361 2.17 -12.01 7.46
N GLN A 362 3.04 -11.27 6.77
CA GLN A 362 2.72 -9.93 6.26
C GLN A 362 1.58 -9.96 5.24
N THR A 363 1.57 -10.93 4.31
CA THR A 363 0.46 -11.11 3.36
C THR A 363 -0.86 -11.41 4.08
N ILE A 364 -0.85 -12.28 5.09
CA ILE A 364 -2.05 -12.56 5.92
C ILE A 364 -2.50 -11.28 6.63
N ASN A 365 -1.60 -10.56 7.30
CA ASN A 365 -1.90 -9.31 8.02
C ASN A 365 -2.50 -8.24 7.08
N GLY A 366 -2.04 -8.20 5.83
CA GLY A 366 -2.52 -7.28 4.80
C GLY A 366 -3.96 -7.55 4.33
N THR A 367 -4.36 -8.83 4.31
CA THR A 367 -5.56 -9.30 3.60
C THR A 367 -6.64 -9.87 4.53
N PHE A 368 -6.28 -10.75 5.46
CA PHE A 368 -7.21 -11.53 6.29
C PHE A 368 -8.06 -10.65 7.21
N TYR A 369 -7.50 -9.60 7.82
CA TYR A 369 -8.23 -8.76 8.78
C TYR A 369 -9.55 -8.22 8.22
N ALA A 370 -9.51 -7.63 7.01
CA ALA A 370 -10.68 -6.99 6.41
C ALA A 370 -11.77 -8.02 6.06
N LEU A 371 -11.38 -9.17 5.50
CA LEU A 371 -12.30 -10.24 5.15
C LEU A 371 -12.87 -10.92 6.40
N GLY A 372 -12.04 -11.18 7.40
CA GLY A 372 -12.45 -11.69 8.71
C GLY A 372 -13.47 -10.76 9.38
N GLY A 373 -13.26 -9.45 9.33
CA GLY A 373 -14.19 -8.46 9.86
C GLY A 373 -15.57 -8.50 9.18
N LEU A 374 -15.61 -8.59 7.85
CA LEU A 374 -16.87 -8.75 7.10
C LEU A 374 -17.61 -10.05 7.47
N VAL A 375 -16.87 -11.15 7.59
CA VAL A 375 -17.39 -12.45 8.01
C VAL A 375 -18.00 -12.36 9.41
N LEU A 376 -17.36 -11.64 10.33
CA LEU A 376 -17.86 -11.43 11.68
C LEU A 376 -19.13 -10.59 11.74
N VAL A 377 -19.24 -9.52 10.95
CA VAL A 377 -20.47 -8.71 10.86
C VAL A 377 -21.69 -9.60 10.58
N TYR A 378 -21.53 -10.58 9.69
CA TYR A 378 -22.59 -11.54 9.37
C TYR A 378 -22.82 -12.57 10.49
N PHE A 379 -21.79 -13.35 10.86
CA PHE A 379 -21.98 -14.47 11.79
C PHE A 379 -22.41 -14.02 13.19
N VAL A 380 -21.87 -12.90 13.68
CA VAL A 380 -22.28 -12.34 14.98
C VAL A 380 -23.75 -11.96 14.96
N ASN A 381 -24.22 -11.29 13.89
CA ASN A 381 -25.63 -10.94 13.74
C ASN A 381 -26.52 -12.19 13.60
N ASP A 382 -26.07 -13.19 12.83
CA ASP A 382 -26.88 -14.38 12.58
C ASP A 382 -27.04 -15.26 13.82
N ILE A 383 -25.95 -15.56 14.53
CA ILE A 383 -25.97 -16.32 15.78
C ILE A 383 -26.87 -15.63 16.81
N PHE A 384 -26.67 -14.32 17.02
CA PHE A 384 -27.38 -13.57 18.05
C PHE A 384 -28.90 -13.60 17.84
N TRP A 385 -29.35 -13.38 16.60
CA TRP A 385 -30.77 -13.32 16.27
C TRP A 385 -31.42 -14.66 15.91
N ARG A 386 -30.66 -15.78 15.93
CA ARG A 386 -31.11 -17.10 15.47
C ARG A 386 -32.39 -17.58 16.16
N SER A 387 -32.46 -17.48 17.48
CA SER A 387 -33.63 -17.95 18.24
C SER A 387 -34.89 -17.14 17.93
N LYS A 388 -34.75 -15.85 17.65
CA LYS A 388 -35.88 -15.00 17.23
C LYS A 388 -36.31 -15.33 15.80
N ALA A 389 -35.35 -15.51 14.89
CA ALA A 389 -35.64 -15.85 13.49
C ALA A 389 -36.31 -17.22 13.33
N SER A 390 -35.99 -18.17 14.21
CA SER A 390 -36.61 -19.51 14.25
C SER A 390 -37.90 -19.59 15.07
N GLY A 391 -38.35 -18.49 15.69
CA GLY A 391 -39.53 -18.47 16.56
C GLY A 391 -39.31 -19.12 17.94
N PHE A 392 -38.12 -19.61 18.23
CA PHE A 392 -37.80 -20.32 19.49
C PHE A 392 -37.49 -19.38 20.67
N SER A 393 -37.34 -18.07 20.41
CA SER A 393 -36.90 -17.10 21.42
C SER A 393 -37.79 -17.01 22.66
N LEU A 394 -39.10 -17.31 22.55
CA LEU A 394 -40.00 -17.33 23.70
C LEU A 394 -39.69 -18.49 24.64
N ILE A 395 -39.48 -19.70 24.08
CA ILE A 395 -39.10 -20.90 24.84
C ILE A 395 -37.70 -20.74 25.44
N GLU A 396 -36.76 -20.16 24.68
CA GLU A 396 -35.42 -19.90 25.17
C GLU A 396 -35.43 -18.98 26.40
N LYS A 397 -36.23 -17.91 26.35
CA LYS A 397 -36.31 -16.90 27.41
C LYS A 397 -36.95 -17.39 28.70
N THR A 398 -37.68 -18.52 28.69
CA THR A 398 -38.24 -19.11 29.92
C THR A 398 -37.23 -19.98 30.67
N THR A 399 -36.05 -20.26 30.09
CA THR A 399 -35.01 -21.04 30.76
C THR A 399 -34.23 -20.21 31.79
N TYR A 400 -33.85 -20.82 32.92
CA TYR A 400 -33.18 -20.13 34.03
C TYR A 400 -31.86 -19.46 33.62
N TYR A 401 -31.03 -20.13 32.81
CA TYR A 401 -29.74 -19.62 32.34
C TYR A 401 -29.78 -18.92 30.97
N ALA A 402 -30.96 -18.44 30.52
CA ALA A 402 -31.09 -17.75 29.24
C ALA A 402 -30.14 -16.55 29.07
N ILE A 403 -29.78 -15.87 30.17
CA ILE A 403 -28.89 -14.70 30.13
C ILE A 403 -27.43 -15.06 29.83
N GLU A 404 -27.02 -16.29 30.15
CA GLU A 404 -25.66 -16.81 29.94
C GLU A 404 -25.37 -17.12 28.47
N LYS A 405 -26.42 -17.15 27.64
CA LYS A 405 -26.34 -17.22 26.18
C LYS A 405 -25.38 -16.18 25.58
N ARG A 406 -25.28 -14.98 26.16
CA ARG A 406 -24.35 -13.94 25.69
C ARG A 406 -22.88 -14.39 25.78
N ILE A 407 -22.52 -15.06 26.87
CA ILE A 407 -21.18 -15.63 27.07
C ILE A 407 -21.00 -16.86 26.16
N GLY A 408 -22.04 -17.66 25.97
CA GLY A 408 -22.02 -18.76 25.00
C GLY A 408 -21.77 -18.31 23.55
N HIS A 409 -22.42 -17.23 23.12
CA HIS A 409 -22.15 -16.60 21.82
C HIS A 409 -20.71 -16.11 21.72
N MET A 410 -20.21 -15.44 22.77
CA MET A 410 -18.82 -15.00 22.82
C MET A 410 -17.86 -16.16 22.60
N GLY A 411 -18.00 -17.25 23.37
CA GLY A 411 -17.13 -18.42 23.24
C GLY A 411 -17.18 -19.06 21.86
N SER A 412 -18.35 -19.06 21.22
CA SER A 412 -18.52 -19.58 19.85
C SER A 412 -17.83 -18.70 18.80
N ILE A 413 -17.91 -17.38 18.97
CA ILE A 413 -17.25 -16.42 18.07
C ILE A 413 -15.73 -16.43 18.26
N VAL A 414 -15.25 -16.57 19.49
CA VAL A 414 -13.83 -16.80 19.79
C VAL A 414 -13.35 -18.04 19.03
N LEU A 415 -14.04 -19.18 19.19
CA LEU A 415 -13.69 -20.41 18.48
C LEU A 415 -13.68 -20.23 16.95
N LEU A 416 -14.66 -19.49 16.40
CA LEU A 416 -14.71 -19.16 14.97
C LEU A 416 -13.48 -18.38 14.52
N ILE A 417 -13.12 -17.29 15.21
CA ILE A 417 -11.96 -16.45 14.84
C ILE A 417 -10.67 -17.25 14.90
N PHE A 418 -10.44 -17.99 15.98
CA PHE A 418 -9.27 -18.85 16.13
C PHE A 418 -9.20 -19.92 15.02
N SER A 419 -10.34 -20.50 14.64
CA SER A 419 -10.38 -21.48 13.55
C SER A 419 -10.04 -20.86 12.19
N LEU A 420 -10.55 -19.65 11.91
CA LEU A 420 -10.21 -18.94 10.68
C LEU A 420 -8.71 -18.58 10.64
N THR A 421 -8.15 -18.07 11.74
CA THR A 421 -6.71 -17.80 11.85
C THR A 421 -5.88 -19.08 11.67
N ALA A 422 -6.29 -20.20 12.29
CA ALA A 422 -5.58 -21.47 12.15
C ALA A 422 -5.56 -21.97 10.70
N ILE A 423 -6.65 -21.77 9.95
CA ILE A 423 -6.71 -22.12 8.52
C ILE A 423 -5.72 -21.26 7.71
N MET A 424 -5.59 -19.96 8.00
CA MET A 424 -4.62 -19.08 7.32
C MET A 424 -3.17 -19.45 7.63
N LEU A 425 -2.87 -19.80 8.89
CA LEU A 425 -1.52 -20.26 9.27
C LEU A 425 -1.17 -21.61 8.64
N MET A 426 -2.14 -22.53 8.59
CA MET A 426 -1.98 -23.81 7.91
C MET A 426 -1.72 -23.62 6.41
N GLU A 427 -2.40 -22.65 5.78
CA GLU A 427 -2.14 -22.28 4.38
C GLU A 427 -0.72 -21.74 4.20
N ALA A 428 -0.26 -20.81 5.04
CA ALA A 428 1.11 -20.32 4.99
C ALA A 428 2.13 -21.47 5.09
N ILE A 429 1.95 -22.40 6.03
CA ILE A 429 2.82 -23.57 6.18
C ILE A 429 2.80 -24.45 4.91
N VAL A 430 1.63 -24.65 4.29
CA VAL A 430 1.52 -25.39 3.03
C VAL A 430 2.30 -24.67 1.93
N PHE A 431 2.21 -23.35 1.81
CA PHE A 431 2.99 -22.57 0.85
C PHE A 431 4.51 -22.73 1.10
N GLN A 432 4.97 -22.61 2.34
CA GLN A 432 6.38 -22.85 2.70
C GLN A 432 6.87 -24.24 2.23
N LEU A 433 6.04 -25.28 2.44
CA LEU A 433 6.35 -26.64 2.01
C LEU A 433 6.33 -26.81 0.47
N VAL A 434 5.33 -26.25 -0.20
CA VAL A 434 5.18 -26.31 -1.68
C VAL A 434 6.35 -25.61 -2.37
N PHE A 435 6.77 -24.45 -1.86
CA PHE A 435 7.90 -23.67 -2.37
C PHE A 435 9.25 -24.11 -1.78
N ARG A 436 9.30 -25.21 -1.02
CA ARG A 436 10.50 -25.85 -0.45
C ARG A 436 11.34 -24.95 0.48
N PHE A 437 10.72 -23.95 1.10
CA PHE A 437 11.37 -23.10 2.09
C PHE A 437 10.95 -23.55 3.50
N THR A 438 11.80 -24.35 4.17
CA THR A 438 11.42 -25.06 5.42
C THR A 438 11.91 -24.37 6.70
N VAL A 439 12.17 -23.06 6.65
CA VAL A 439 12.49 -22.25 7.83
C VAL A 439 11.20 -21.66 8.39
N PHE A 440 10.81 -22.17 9.56
CA PHE A 440 9.60 -21.72 10.27
C PHE A 440 9.97 -20.73 11.36
N ASP A 441 9.58 -19.47 11.17
CA ASP A 441 9.69 -18.44 12.19
C ASP A 441 8.33 -18.29 12.90
N TRP A 442 8.29 -18.74 14.15
CA TRP A 442 7.09 -18.68 14.99
C TRP A 442 6.78 -17.27 15.50
N GLU A 443 7.77 -16.37 15.56
CA GLU A 443 7.55 -14.98 15.94
C GLU A 443 6.75 -14.26 14.85
N ALA A 444 7.12 -14.46 13.59
CA ALA A 444 6.36 -13.96 12.44
C ALA A 444 4.88 -14.39 12.51
N TYR A 445 4.62 -15.67 12.74
CA TYR A 445 3.25 -16.21 12.86
C TYR A 445 2.52 -15.79 14.14
N PHE A 446 3.24 -15.56 15.24
CA PHE A 446 2.64 -14.98 16.45
C PHE A 446 2.04 -13.59 16.17
N GLY A 447 2.70 -12.80 15.33
CA GLY A 447 2.15 -11.51 14.89
C GLY A 447 0.81 -11.62 14.15
N VAL A 448 0.53 -12.72 13.44
CA VAL A 448 -0.79 -12.94 12.81
C VAL A 448 -1.90 -12.97 13.86
N PHE A 449 -1.65 -13.59 15.02
CA PHE A 449 -2.60 -13.57 16.14
C PHE A 449 -2.76 -12.18 16.73
N VAL A 450 -1.65 -11.48 16.96
CA VAL A 450 -1.68 -10.14 17.56
C VAL A 450 -2.39 -9.14 16.65
N PHE A 451 -2.03 -9.09 15.36
CA PHE A 451 -2.46 -8.06 14.44
C PHE A 451 -3.80 -8.34 13.73
N ASN A 452 -4.30 -9.58 13.76
CA ASN A 452 -5.61 -9.92 13.22
C ASN A 452 -6.56 -10.47 14.29
N THR A 453 -6.20 -11.57 14.96
CA THR A 453 -7.11 -12.28 15.87
C THR A 453 -7.56 -11.40 17.03
N LEU A 454 -6.65 -10.69 17.70
CA LEU A 454 -7.00 -9.82 18.83
C LEU A 454 -7.89 -8.62 18.42
N PRO A 455 -7.60 -7.85 17.35
CA PRO A 455 -8.51 -6.80 16.89
C PRO A 455 -9.85 -7.36 16.39
N LEU A 456 -9.88 -8.53 15.75
CA LEU A 456 -11.12 -9.19 15.34
C LEU A 456 -11.97 -9.59 16.54
N LEU A 457 -11.35 -10.07 17.63
CA LEU A 457 -12.03 -10.36 18.89
C LEU A 457 -12.63 -9.10 19.52
N LEU A 458 -11.85 -8.02 19.55
CA LEU A 458 -12.31 -6.72 20.01
C LEU A 458 -13.49 -6.19 19.18
N PHE A 459 -13.40 -6.32 17.86
CA PHE A 459 -14.49 -5.93 16.97
C PHE A 459 -15.72 -6.82 17.15
N ALA A 460 -15.56 -8.13 17.34
CA ALA A 460 -16.65 -9.06 17.63
C ALA A 460 -17.39 -8.72 18.94
N LEU A 461 -16.66 -8.33 19.99
CA LEU A 461 -17.24 -7.83 21.25
C LEU A 461 -18.14 -6.61 21.00
N PHE A 462 -17.66 -5.67 20.19
CA PHE A 462 -18.42 -4.48 19.82
C PHE A 462 -19.65 -4.82 18.95
N LEU A 463 -19.53 -5.75 18.00
CA LEU A 463 -20.65 -6.23 17.20
C LEU A 463 -21.72 -6.90 18.08
N LEU A 464 -21.34 -7.71 19.06
CA LEU A 464 -22.28 -8.30 20.02
C LEU A 464 -22.99 -7.23 20.86
N PHE A 465 -22.27 -6.16 21.24
CA PHE A 465 -22.87 -5.01 21.90
C PHE A 465 -23.92 -4.32 21.02
N ILE A 466 -23.59 -4.00 19.75
CA ILE A 466 -24.53 -3.41 18.79
C ILE A 466 -25.78 -4.28 18.66
N ASN A 467 -25.61 -5.60 18.53
CA ASN A 467 -26.72 -6.54 18.40
C ASN A 467 -27.58 -6.61 19.68
N THR A 468 -26.96 -6.48 20.85
CA THR A 468 -27.65 -6.47 22.16
C THR A 468 -28.50 -5.21 22.35
N VAL A 469 -28.01 -4.04 21.92
CA VAL A 469 -28.73 -2.75 22.04
C VAL A 469 -29.83 -2.62 20.98
N SER A 470 -29.67 -3.25 19.83
CA SER A 470 -30.57 -3.12 18.70
C SER A 470 -31.92 -3.82 18.90
N LYS A 471 -33.00 -3.18 18.44
CA LYS A 471 -34.37 -3.73 18.53
C LYS A 471 -34.66 -4.80 17.46
N ASN A 472 -34.06 -4.65 16.27
CA ASN A 472 -34.33 -5.44 15.08
C ASN A 472 -33.05 -5.99 14.44
N LYS A 473 -33.11 -7.21 13.91
CA LYS A 473 -31.99 -7.89 13.23
C LYS A 473 -31.38 -7.05 12.10
N SER A 474 -32.22 -6.53 11.21
CA SER A 474 -31.77 -5.75 10.05
C SER A 474 -31.12 -4.41 10.43
N MET A 475 -31.62 -3.76 11.48
CA MET A 475 -31.02 -2.52 12.00
C MET A 475 -29.65 -2.80 12.62
N ALA A 476 -29.55 -3.87 13.41
CA ALA A 476 -28.28 -4.30 13.99
C ALA A 476 -27.24 -4.60 12.91
N LEU A 477 -27.65 -5.31 11.86
CA LEU A 477 -26.79 -5.64 10.72
C LEU A 477 -26.35 -4.37 9.97
N GLY A 478 -27.27 -3.46 9.66
CA GLY A 478 -26.94 -2.20 8.96
C GLY A 478 -25.96 -1.34 9.76
N VAL A 479 -26.19 -1.14 11.05
CA VAL A 479 -25.27 -0.41 11.94
C VAL A 479 -23.91 -1.10 12.02
N SER A 480 -23.90 -2.44 12.13
CA SER A 480 -22.66 -3.22 12.15
C SER A 480 -21.82 -3.02 10.89
N ILE A 481 -22.46 -3.01 9.70
CA ILE A 481 -21.78 -2.75 8.41
C ILE A 481 -21.20 -1.33 8.39
N VAL A 482 -21.97 -0.31 8.78
CA VAL A 482 -21.50 1.09 8.81
C VAL A 482 -20.32 1.24 9.79
N CYS A 483 -20.43 0.67 11.00
CA CYS A 483 -19.34 0.69 11.97
C CYS A 483 -18.10 -0.04 11.47
N PHE A 484 -18.25 -1.18 10.79
CA PHE A 484 -17.13 -1.88 10.17
C PHE A 484 -16.41 -0.97 9.16
N LEU A 485 -17.16 -0.40 8.20
CA LEU A 485 -16.61 0.46 7.16
C LEU A 485 -15.90 1.70 7.74
N LEU A 486 -16.51 2.39 8.71
CA LEU A 486 -15.98 3.64 9.24
C LEU A 486 -14.88 3.47 10.30
N LEU A 487 -14.90 2.38 11.08
CA LEU A 487 -14.03 2.24 12.26
C LEU A 487 -12.96 1.15 12.10
N ALA A 488 -13.21 0.10 11.31
CA ALA A 488 -12.30 -1.04 11.20
C ALA A 488 -11.47 -1.05 9.90
N THR A 489 -11.89 -0.33 8.86
CA THR A 489 -11.17 -0.27 7.58
C THR A 489 -10.19 0.91 7.52
N PRO A 490 -9.31 1.02 6.50
CA PRO A 490 -8.41 2.16 6.33
C PRO A 490 -9.10 3.53 6.29
N ILE A 491 -10.40 3.58 6.00
CA ILE A 491 -11.23 4.81 6.07
C ILE A 491 -11.17 5.46 7.46
N ALA A 492 -10.98 4.66 8.52
CA ALA A 492 -10.85 5.20 9.87
C ALA A 492 -9.68 6.20 10.00
N LYS A 493 -8.61 6.08 9.20
CA LYS A 493 -7.48 7.02 9.23
C LYS A 493 -7.84 8.42 8.74
N SER A 494 -8.83 8.57 7.86
CA SER A 494 -9.25 9.89 7.34
C SER A 494 -10.29 10.58 8.22
N ILE A 495 -10.95 9.83 9.11
CA ILE A 495 -11.99 10.32 10.02
C ILE A 495 -11.43 10.53 11.44
N ILE A 496 -10.62 9.59 11.93
CA ILE A 496 -10.08 9.57 13.29
C ILE A 496 -8.59 9.94 13.22
N THR A 497 -8.26 11.17 13.61
CA THR A 497 -6.90 11.70 13.61
C THR A 497 -6.01 10.97 14.62
N ASN A 498 -6.45 10.89 15.87
CA ASN A 498 -5.69 10.26 16.94
C ASN A 498 -5.58 8.73 16.74
N SER A 499 -4.36 8.21 16.77
CA SER A 499 -4.05 6.79 16.55
C SER A 499 -4.60 5.86 17.65
N LEU A 500 -4.77 6.36 18.87
CA LEU A 500 -5.29 5.59 20.01
C LEU A 500 -6.74 5.12 19.77
N PHE A 501 -7.60 6.00 19.25
CA PHE A 501 -9.02 5.69 19.00
C PHE A 501 -9.25 4.80 17.77
N ARG A 502 -8.20 4.48 17.01
CA ARG A 502 -8.24 3.54 15.88
C ARG A 502 -8.02 2.09 16.32
N PHE A 503 -8.49 1.71 17.51
CA PHE A 503 -8.28 0.39 18.11
C PHE A 503 -9.04 -0.76 17.42
N PHE A 504 -10.00 -0.45 16.53
CA PHE A 504 -10.63 -1.45 15.65
C PHE A 504 -9.88 -1.66 14.33
N SER A 505 -8.76 -0.98 14.09
CA SER A 505 -7.97 -1.20 12.87
C SER A 505 -6.89 -2.26 13.11
N GLY A 506 -6.75 -3.22 12.19
CA GLY A 506 -5.60 -4.12 12.16
C GLY A 506 -4.28 -3.38 11.87
N TYR A 507 -3.17 -4.07 12.05
CA TYR A 507 -1.84 -3.58 11.68
C TYR A 507 -1.41 -4.24 10.36
N ARG A 508 -0.86 -3.42 9.46
CA ARG A 508 -0.33 -3.85 8.16
C ARG A 508 1.19 -3.64 8.06
N GLY A 509 1.86 -3.45 9.19
CA GLY A 509 3.28 -3.12 9.13
C GLY A 509 4.14 -4.32 8.80
N THR A 510 5.39 -3.98 8.51
CA THR A 510 6.39 -4.86 7.94
C THR A 510 6.95 -5.81 9.00
N TYR A 511 7.34 -7.00 8.56
CA TYR A 511 8.19 -7.91 9.32
C TYR A 511 9.61 -7.86 8.72
N SER A 512 10.63 -7.87 9.56
CA SER A 512 12.03 -7.91 9.13
C SER A 512 12.74 -9.11 9.73
N ASP A 513 13.59 -9.79 8.96
CA ASP A 513 14.35 -10.94 9.48
C ASP A 513 15.45 -10.49 10.45
N PHE A 514 15.81 -9.19 10.46
CA PHE A 514 16.73 -8.57 11.43
C PHE A 514 16.14 -8.41 12.83
N LEU A 515 14.88 -7.97 12.96
CA LEU A 515 14.31 -7.55 14.26
C LEU A 515 12.82 -7.91 14.48
N GLY A 516 12.25 -8.72 13.60
CA GLY A 516 10.84 -9.08 13.63
C GLY A 516 9.91 -7.88 13.39
N TYR A 517 8.93 -7.70 14.29
CA TYR A 517 7.97 -6.56 14.23
C TYR A 517 8.49 -5.27 14.89
N GLY A 518 9.66 -5.32 15.54
CA GLY A 518 10.34 -4.18 16.15
C GLY A 518 9.50 -3.33 17.10
N ALA A 519 9.83 -2.04 17.14
CA ALA A 519 9.23 -1.06 18.06
C ALA A 519 7.70 -0.88 17.94
N TYR A 520 7.05 -1.37 16.87
CA TYR A 520 5.61 -1.20 16.64
C TYR A 520 4.71 -2.16 17.41
N LEU A 521 5.24 -3.30 17.85
CA LEU A 521 4.45 -4.34 18.52
C LEU A 521 3.85 -3.81 19.84
N TYR A 522 4.66 -3.18 20.68
CA TYR A 522 4.23 -2.72 22.02
C TYR A 522 3.17 -1.60 21.99
N PRO A 523 3.32 -0.50 21.21
CA PRO A 523 2.26 0.49 21.08
C PRO A 523 0.96 -0.11 20.55
N PHE A 524 1.03 -1.08 19.63
CA PHE A 524 -0.17 -1.74 19.13
C PHE A 524 -0.90 -2.52 20.23
N LEU A 525 -0.18 -3.25 21.08
CA LEU A 525 -0.75 -3.95 22.24
C LEU A 525 -1.41 -2.98 23.23
N TRP A 526 -0.78 -1.84 23.53
CA TRP A 526 -1.38 -0.81 24.40
C TRP A 526 -2.66 -0.23 23.80
N ARG A 527 -2.68 0.02 22.48
CA ARG A 527 -3.89 0.45 21.77
C ARG A 527 -5.01 -0.58 21.84
N LEU A 528 -4.67 -1.87 21.73
CA LEU A 528 -5.64 -2.95 21.90
C LEU A 528 -6.17 -3.04 23.32
N ALA A 529 -5.29 -2.98 24.33
CA ALA A 529 -5.67 -2.98 25.74
C ALA A 529 -6.61 -1.82 26.07
N PHE A 530 -6.34 -0.63 25.52
CA PHE A 530 -7.24 0.52 25.57
C PHE A 530 -8.61 0.20 24.96
N GLY A 531 -8.63 -0.38 23.76
CA GLY A 531 -9.87 -0.76 23.07
C GLY A 531 -10.71 -1.78 23.85
N PHE A 532 -10.10 -2.87 24.33
CA PHE A 532 -10.79 -3.87 25.17
C PHE A 532 -11.35 -3.25 26.44
N SER A 533 -10.59 -2.37 27.07
CA SER A 533 -10.99 -1.66 28.28
C SER A 533 -12.17 -0.73 28.02
N LEU A 534 -12.13 0.05 26.94
CA LEU A 534 -13.22 0.96 26.56
C LEU A 534 -14.53 0.20 26.26
N ILE A 535 -14.45 -0.88 25.48
CA ILE A 535 -15.62 -1.72 25.19
C ILE A 535 -16.14 -2.41 26.46
N GLY A 536 -15.24 -2.85 27.35
CA GLY A 536 -15.58 -3.37 28.67
C GLY A 536 -16.37 -2.36 29.51
N THR A 537 -15.90 -1.10 29.58
CA THR A 537 -16.59 0.00 30.26
C THR A 537 -17.98 0.24 29.69
N VAL A 538 -18.11 0.34 28.36
CA VAL A 538 -19.41 0.54 27.68
C VAL A 538 -20.38 -0.60 28.00
N PHE A 539 -19.91 -1.85 27.98
CA PHE A 539 -20.73 -3.02 28.28
C PHE A 539 -21.18 -3.04 29.75
N MET A 540 -20.30 -2.68 30.69
CA MET A 540 -20.63 -2.60 32.11
C MET A 540 -21.60 -1.45 32.41
N LEU A 541 -21.42 -0.28 31.79
CA LEU A 541 -22.35 0.86 31.89
C LEU A 541 -23.75 0.48 31.40
N TYR A 542 -23.84 -0.18 30.24
CA TYR A 542 -25.11 -0.66 29.73
C TYR A 542 -25.80 -1.64 30.69
N ASN A 543 -25.05 -2.60 31.25
CA ASN A 543 -25.58 -3.55 32.23
C ASN A 543 -25.94 -2.89 33.57
N PHE A 544 -25.28 -1.79 33.96
CA PHE A 544 -25.63 -1.01 35.14
C PHE A 544 -27.00 -0.34 34.97
N ILE A 545 -27.25 0.24 33.79
CA ILE A 545 -28.52 0.92 33.46
C ILE A 545 -29.67 -0.09 33.32
N LYS A 546 -29.44 -1.22 32.64
CA LYS A 546 -30.52 -2.19 32.29
C LYS A 546 -30.82 -3.22 33.36
N LEU A 547 -29.86 -3.59 34.21
CA LEU A 547 -30.03 -4.66 35.20
C LEU A 547 -29.78 -4.07 36.60
N PRO A 548 -30.82 -3.88 37.44
CA PRO A 548 -30.64 -3.26 38.76
C PRO A 548 -29.92 -4.16 39.78
N SER A 549 -29.79 -5.47 39.52
CA SER A 549 -29.08 -6.37 40.44
C SER A 549 -27.55 -6.18 40.38
N LYS A 550 -26.86 -6.47 41.51
CA LYS A 550 -25.40 -6.46 41.64
C LYS A 550 -24.72 -5.16 41.17
N ARG A 551 -25.34 -3.99 41.42
CA ARG A 551 -24.82 -2.67 41.01
C ARG A 551 -23.41 -2.39 41.55
N PHE A 552 -23.12 -2.75 42.80
CA PHE A 552 -21.79 -2.58 43.40
C PHE A 552 -20.66 -3.22 42.57
N PHE A 553 -20.82 -4.51 42.20
CA PHE A 553 -19.85 -5.22 41.36
C PHE A 553 -19.69 -4.60 39.97
N LYS A 554 -20.76 -4.00 39.42
CA LYS A 554 -20.69 -3.32 38.12
C LYS A 554 -19.95 -1.99 38.19
N VAL A 555 -20.13 -1.23 39.28
CA VAL A 555 -19.36 0.00 39.54
C VAL A 555 -17.88 -0.32 39.68
N ILE A 556 -17.54 -1.37 40.42
CA ILE A 556 -16.15 -1.88 40.49
C ILE A 556 -15.64 -2.24 39.10
N GLY A 557 -16.43 -2.99 38.32
CA GLY A 557 -16.06 -3.33 36.94
C GLY A 557 -15.81 -2.11 36.05
N ILE A 558 -16.67 -1.09 36.13
CA ILE A 558 -16.49 0.19 35.41
C ILE A 558 -15.21 0.88 35.87
N ALA A 559 -14.95 0.95 37.17
CA ALA A 559 -13.74 1.56 37.71
C ALA A 559 -12.48 0.85 37.22
N ILE A 560 -12.46 -0.49 37.25
CA ILE A 560 -11.33 -1.30 36.76
C ILE A 560 -11.10 -1.09 35.27
N PHE A 561 -12.14 -1.21 34.43
CA PHE A 561 -11.96 -1.02 32.98
C PHE A 561 -11.59 0.42 32.62
N THR A 562 -12.12 1.41 33.33
CA THR A 562 -11.74 2.81 33.11
C THR A 562 -10.29 3.05 33.54
N PHE A 563 -9.87 2.49 34.68
CA PHE A 563 -8.48 2.54 35.12
C PHE A 563 -7.54 1.90 34.09
N LEU A 564 -7.86 0.70 33.61
CA LEU A 564 -7.07 0.03 32.56
C LEU A 564 -7.04 0.83 31.25
N ALA A 565 -8.15 1.47 30.86
CA ALA A 565 -8.18 2.35 29.69
C ALA A 565 -7.25 3.55 29.89
N VAL A 566 -7.26 4.19 31.06
CA VAL A 566 -6.37 5.32 31.36
C VAL A 566 -4.91 4.88 31.36
N VAL A 567 -4.56 3.78 32.05
CA VAL A 567 -3.19 3.27 32.05
C VAL A 567 -2.71 2.92 30.64
N SER A 568 -3.55 2.23 29.85
CA SER A 568 -3.21 1.87 28.48
C SER A 568 -3.06 3.10 27.58
N ALA A 569 -3.90 4.13 27.76
CA ALA A 569 -3.80 5.37 27.03
C ALA A 569 -2.54 6.16 27.39
N LEU A 570 -2.18 6.24 28.67
CA LEU A 570 -0.97 6.90 29.13
C LEU A 570 0.29 6.20 28.60
N ARG A 571 0.34 4.87 28.66
CA ARG A 571 1.44 4.07 28.10
C ARG A 571 1.53 4.17 26.59
N TYR A 572 0.39 4.22 25.90
CA TYR A 572 0.37 4.41 24.46
C TYR A 572 0.88 5.80 24.06
N LEU A 573 0.46 6.84 24.78
CA LEU A 573 0.83 8.24 24.51
C LEU A 573 2.19 8.63 25.10
N GLU A 574 2.90 7.70 25.73
CA GLU A 574 4.24 7.90 26.26
C GLU A 574 5.15 8.36 25.11
N ASN A 575 5.66 9.59 25.20
CA ASN A 575 6.50 10.25 24.19
C ASN A 575 5.83 10.55 22.83
N HIS A 576 4.49 10.58 22.78
CA HIS A 576 3.80 10.95 21.54
C HIS A 576 3.99 12.44 21.21
N VAL A 577 4.55 12.72 20.03
CA VAL A 577 4.64 14.08 19.49
C VAL A 577 3.45 14.34 18.56
N PRO A 578 2.59 15.34 18.78
CA PRO A 578 1.50 15.66 17.86
C PRO A 578 2.05 15.99 16.46
N LYS A 579 1.46 15.40 15.41
CA LYS A 579 1.80 15.80 14.03
C LYS A 579 1.14 17.14 13.72
N LYS A 580 1.90 18.04 13.08
CA LYS A 580 1.39 19.31 12.55
C LYS A 580 0.22 19.06 11.60
N GLY A 581 -0.83 19.88 11.71
CA GLY A 581 -1.99 19.80 10.82
C GLY A 581 -1.67 20.29 9.40
N LYS A 582 -2.51 19.98 8.40
CA LYS A 582 -2.32 20.48 7.02
C LYS A 582 -2.22 22.01 7.00
N GLU A 583 -3.08 22.71 7.74
CA GLU A 583 -3.10 24.17 7.80
C GLU A 583 -1.82 24.76 8.42
N GLU A 584 -1.26 24.09 9.44
CA GLU A 584 -0.02 24.51 10.09
C GLU A 584 1.18 24.34 9.16
N LEU A 585 1.26 23.20 8.46
CA LEU A 585 2.29 22.96 7.43
C LEU A 585 2.21 23.99 6.31
N VAL A 586 1.01 24.28 5.79
CA VAL A 586 0.81 25.32 4.76
C VAL A 586 1.28 26.68 5.29
N LYS A 587 0.93 27.03 6.53
CA LYS A 587 1.36 28.30 7.15
C LYS A 587 2.88 28.39 7.27
N GLU A 588 3.56 27.31 7.61
CA GLU A 588 5.02 27.23 7.68
C GLU A 588 5.67 27.38 6.31
N GLN A 589 5.19 26.65 5.29
CA GLN A 589 5.67 26.78 3.91
C GLN A 589 5.48 28.20 3.37
N VAL A 590 4.31 28.81 3.59
CA VAL A 590 4.02 30.20 3.21
C VAL A 590 4.96 31.17 3.93
N SER A 591 5.20 30.96 5.22
CA SER A 591 6.08 31.82 6.02
C SER A 591 7.54 31.69 5.57
N TYR A 592 7.98 30.46 5.28
CA TYR A 592 9.30 30.17 4.75
C TYR A 592 9.52 30.87 3.40
N GLU A 593 8.60 30.71 2.45
CA GLU A 593 8.66 31.37 1.15
C GLU A 593 8.70 32.89 1.28
N LYS A 594 7.80 33.49 2.09
CA LYS A 594 7.73 34.95 2.24
C LYS A 594 9.01 35.55 2.85
N LYS A 595 9.64 34.85 3.80
CA LYS A 595 10.84 35.34 4.49
C LYS A 595 12.12 35.08 3.69
N TYR A 596 12.27 33.89 3.12
CA TYR A 596 13.56 33.38 2.71
C TYR A 596 13.75 33.26 1.20
N ARG A 597 12.69 33.43 0.39
CA ARG A 597 12.79 33.31 -1.08
C ARG A 597 13.80 34.27 -1.73
N LYS A 598 14.12 35.40 -1.09
CA LYS A 598 15.21 36.30 -1.51
C LYS A 598 16.56 35.58 -1.64
N TYR A 599 16.81 34.54 -0.84
CA TYR A 599 18.06 33.78 -0.83
C TYR A 599 18.24 32.85 -2.03
N GLN A 600 17.19 32.63 -2.83
CA GLN A 600 17.28 31.84 -4.06
C GLN A 600 18.33 32.39 -5.04
N ASN A 601 18.48 33.73 -5.09
CA ASN A 601 19.41 34.41 -5.99
C ASN A 601 20.66 34.96 -5.27
N ILE A 602 20.80 34.70 -3.97
CA ILE A 602 21.95 35.17 -3.18
C ILE A 602 22.98 34.05 -3.10
N GLN A 603 24.20 34.34 -3.52
CA GLN A 603 25.31 33.39 -3.50
C GLN A 603 25.59 32.91 -2.07
N GLN A 604 25.52 31.59 -1.88
CA GLN A 604 25.80 30.93 -0.61
C GLN A 604 27.22 30.34 -0.60
N PRO A 605 27.83 30.16 0.58
CA PRO A 605 29.11 29.50 0.68
C PRO A 605 28.98 28.01 0.33
N THR A 606 30.05 27.44 -0.22
CA THR A 606 30.08 26.04 -0.63
C THR A 606 30.80 25.22 0.41
N ILE A 607 30.21 24.10 0.85
CA ILE A 607 30.87 23.14 1.74
C ILE A 607 32.00 22.47 0.95
N LYS A 608 33.22 22.44 1.52
CA LYS A 608 34.40 21.80 0.88
C LYS A 608 34.98 20.65 1.68
N LYS A 609 34.79 20.66 3.00
CA LYS A 609 35.24 19.57 3.87
C LYS A 609 34.20 19.33 4.94
N VAL A 610 33.93 18.06 5.22
CA VAL A 610 33.07 17.59 6.29
C VAL A 610 33.89 16.64 7.16
N ASN A 611 34.11 17.02 8.42
CA ASN A 611 34.61 16.12 9.45
C ASN A 611 33.47 15.83 10.41
N THR A 612 33.09 14.57 10.60
CA THR A 612 31.93 14.24 11.42
C THR A 612 32.14 12.99 12.26
N GLN A 613 31.56 13.02 13.46
CA GLN A 613 31.42 11.89 14.37
C GLN A 613 29.92 11.63 14.54
N ILE A 614 29.49 10.39 14.31
CA ILE A 614 28.12 9.97 14.41
C ILE A 614 28.04 8.85 15.43
N ASP A 615 27.39 9.13 16.56
CA ASP A 615 27.20 8.17 17.64
C ASP A 615 25.79 7.57 17.52
N LEU A 616 25.71 6.29 17.11
CA LEU A 616 24.45 5.57 16.92
C LEU A 616 24.04 4.86 18.21
N TYR A 617 22.75 4.95 18.55
CA TYR A 617 22.13 4.21 19.64
C TYR A 617 20.92 3.44 19.10
N PRO A 618 21.14 2.30 18.41
CA PRO A 618 20.09 1.48 17.80
C PRO A 618 18.96 1.13 18.78
N ASP A 619 19.30 0.69 20.00
CA ASP A 619 18.35 0.30 21.05
C ASP A 619 17.47 1.45 21.55
N GLU A 620 17.94 2.68 21.37
CA GLU A 620 17.22 3.89 21.77
C GLU A 620 16.54 4.60 20.59
N HIS A 621 16.60 4.02 19.39
CA HIS A 621 16.07 4.61 18.16
C HIS A 621 16.61 6.03 17.89
N SER A 622 17.89 6.27 18.22
CA SER A 622 18.47 7.61 18.24
C SER A 622 19.91 7.67 17.77
N TYR A 623 20.38 8.87 17.41
CA TYR A 623 21.78 9.14 17.17
C TYR A 623 22.14 10.59 17.50
N THR A 624 23.44 10.84 17.68
CA THR A 624 24.01 12.19 17.79
C THR A 624 25.01 12.41 16.66
N ILE A 625 24.97 13.59 16.06
CA ILE A 625 25.94 14.05 15.06
C ILE A 625 26.76 15.17 15.68
N LYS A 626 28.09 15.05 15.61
CA LYS A 626 29.02 16.17 15.78
C LYS A 626 29.68 16.40 14.44
N GLY A 627 29.70 17.64 13.96
CA GLY A 627 30.26 17.96 12.65
C GLY A 627 31.02 19.28 12.64
N GLU A 628 32.04 19.32 11.80
CA GLU A 628 32.78 20.54 11.41
C GLU A 628 32.78 20.63 9.89
N TYR A 629 32.29 21.76 9.38
CA TYR A 629 32.43 22.13 7.98
C TYR A 629 33.57 23.12 7.77
N ILE A 630 34.27 22.96 6.66
CA ILE A 630 35.01 24.05 6.04
C ILE A 630 34.18 24.59 4.88
N LEU A 631 33.71 25.82 5.04
CA LEU A 631 32.90 26.56 4.08
C LEU A 631 33.82 27.46 3.26
N LYS A 632 33.71 27.45 1.94
CA LYS A 632 34.54 28.30 1.06
C LYS A 632 33.67 29.19 0.20
N ASN A 633 34.03 30.46 0.11
CA ASN A 633 33.46 31.33 -0.91
C ASN A 633 34.10 31.03 -2.27
N THR A 634 33.39 30.28 -3.12
CA THR A 634 33.84 29.95 -4.48
C THR A 634 33.53 31.05 -5.50
N HIS A 635 32.80 32.09 -5.10
CA HIS A 635 32.35 33.17 -5.97
C HIS A 635 33.35 34.32 -5.99
N LEU A 636 33.24 35.19 -6.99
CA LEU A 636 34.08 36.39 -7.13
C LEU A 636 33.67 37.52 -6.18
N LYS A 637 32.40 37.54 -5.76
CA LYS A 637 31.86 38.56 -4.85
C LYS A 637 31.95 38.09 -3.39
N PRO A 638 32.17 39.00 -2.42
CA PRO A 638 32.06 38.68 -1.01
C PRO A 638 30.63 38.22 -0.65
N ILE A 639 30.52 37.33 0.33
CA ILE A 639 29.25 36.86 0.89
C ILE A 639 29.03 37.58 2.22
N ASP A 640 27.97 38.36 2.33
CA ASP A 640 27.58 39.13 3.52
C ASP A 640 26.39 38.52 4.28
N SER A 641 25.68 37.58 3.65
CA SER A 641 24.47 36.97 4.21
C SER A 641 24.41 35.48 3.90
N ILE A 642 24.08 34.69 4.91
CA ILE A 642 24.01 33.22 4.83
C ILE A 642 22.66 32.77 5.37
N LEU A 643 21.95 31.92 4.62
CA LEU A 643 20.78 31.21 5.13
C LEU A 643 21.21 29.81 5.54
N ILE A 644 20.97 29.43 6.79
CA ILE A 644 21.25 28.10 7.32
C ILE A 644 19.93 27.42 7.65
N ASP A 645 19.84 26.15 7.24
CA ASP A 645 18.66 25.32 7.43
C ASP A 645 19.06 23.99 8.08
N VAL A 646 18.52 23.73 9.27
CA VAL A 646 18.64 22.47 9.99
C VAL A 646 17.27 21.79 9.98
N PRO A 647 17.16 20.53 9.53
CA PRO A 647 15.89 19.80 9.52
C PRO A 647 15.18 19.84 10.88
N GLU A 648 13.87 20.08 10.88
CA GLU A 648 13.07 20.23 12.11
C GLU A 648 13.05 18.97 12.99
N GLU A 649 13.32 17.81 12.40
CA GLU A 649 13.40 16.54 13.11
C GLU A 649 14.67 16.42 13.98
N MET A 650 15.65 17.32 13.79
CA MET A 650 16.95 17.31 14.48
C MET A 650 16.95 18.33 15.62
N GLU A 651 17.18 17.88 16.85
CA GLU A 651 17.39 18.80 17.97
C GLU A 651 18.78 19.45 17.86
N ILE A 652 18.84 20.78 17.95
CA ILE A 652 20.09 21.55 17.92
C ILE A 652 20.66 21.65 19.34
N ILE A 653 21.74 20.91 19.61
CA ILE A 653 22.47 20.99 20.89
C ILE A 653 23.43 22.19 20.87
N SER A 654 24.16 22.36 19.78
CA SER A 654 25.03 23.53 19.55
C SER A 654 25.24 23.74 18.07
N LEU A 655 25.19 24.99 17.60
CA LEU A 655 25.48 25.34 16.22
C LEU A 655 26.17 26.70 16.20
N VAL A 656 27.41 26.74 15.71
CA VAL A 656 28.26 27.93 15.76
C VAL A 656 28.95 28.14 14.41
N TYR A 657 28.74 29.31 13.84
CA TYR A 657 29.45 29.79 12.67
C TYR A 657 30.69 30.60 13.09
N GLU A 658 31.85 30.33 12.51
CA GLU A 658 33.10 31.01 12.82
C GLU A 658 33.78 31.56 11.54
N TYR A 659 34.14 32.84 11.58
CA TYR A 659 34.93 33.47 10.51
C TYR A 659 35.89 34.52 11.10
N GLY A 660 37.20 34.28 11.00
CA GLY A 660 38.21 35.07 11.70
C GLY A 660 38.02 35.01 13.22
N ASN A 661 37.77 36.17 13.85
CA ASN A 661 37.48 36.26 15.29
C ASN A 661 35.97 36.33 15.60
N GLU A 662 35.12 36.38 14.57
CA GLU A 662 33.67 36.44 14.72
C GLU A 662 33.11 35.02 14.95
N LYS A 663 32.30 34.87 16.00
CA LYS A 663 31.57 33.64 16.31
C LYS A 663 30.09 33.96 16.48
N ILE A 664 29.25 33.31 15.69
CA ILE A 664 27.79 33.52 15.71
C ILE A 664 27.14 32.21 16.15
N LYS A 665 26.45 32.25 17.29
CA LYS A 665 25.64 31.13 17.77
C LYS A 665 24.30 31.14 17.06
N ILE A 666 23.84 29.96 16.67
CA ILE A 666 22.58 29.75 15.96
C ILE A 666 21.69 28.87 16.82
N GLU A 667 20.45 29.29 17.03
CA GLU A 667 19.49 28.59 17.90
C GLU A 667 18.26 28.10 17.12
N ASP A 668 17.84 28.81 16.07
CA ASP A 668 16.68 28.43 15.26
C ASP A 668 17.06 27.49 14.12
N HIS A 669 16.13 26.60 13.76
CA HIS A 669 16.27 25.66 12.64
C HIS A 669 16.49 26.34 11.30
N VAL A 670 15.84 27.49 11.04
CA VAL A 670 16.08 28.30 9.85
C VAL A 670 16.54 29.68 10.28
N SER A 671 17.80 29.99 10.02
CA SER A 671 18.46 31.20 10.51
C SER A 671 19.09 31.99 9.37
N GLU A 672 18.76 33.28 9.29
CA GLU A 672 19.44 34.27 8.45
C GLU A 672 20.60 34.87 9.25
N LEU A 673 21.83 34.66 8.79
CA LEU A 673 23.02 35.29 9.33
C LEU A 673 23.40 36.48 8.46
N ILE A 674 23.42 37.66 9.06
CA ILE A 674 24.03 38.86 8.47
C ILE A 674 25.43 39.00 9.07
N LEU A 675 26.45 38.93 8.23
CA LEU A 675 27.84 38.90 8.67
C LEU A 675 28.37 40.32 8.84
N ASN A 676 28.97 40.61 10.01
CA ASN A 676 29.64 41.90 10.20
C ASN A 676 30.87 42.01 9.30
N ARG A 677 31.53 40.88 9.04
CA ARG A 677 32.64 40.77 8.10
C ARG A 677 32.28 39.83 6.95
N PRO A 678 32.08 40.34 5.72
CA PRO A 678 31.79 39.48 4.57
C PRO A 678 32.92 38.48 4.29
N VAL A 679 32.55 37.24 3.96
CA VAL A 679 33.51 36.20 3.54
C VAL A 679 34.07 36.56 2.18
N GLN A 680 35.36 36.88 2.13
CA GLN A 680 36.01 37.33 0.90
C GLN A 680 36.09 36.21 -0.12
N SER A 681 36.22 36.56 -1.41
CA SER A 681 36.38 35.58 -2.47
C SER A 681 37.56 34.65 -2.17
N LYS A 682 37.33 33.33 -2.30
CA LYS A 682 38.27 32.24 -2.00
C LYS A 682 38.63 32.05 -0.52
N ASP A 683 38.16 32.91 0.38
CA ASP A 683 38.36 32.75 1.81
C ASP A 683 37.46 31.64 2.38
N SER A 684 37.76 31.18 3.59
CA SER A 684 37.07 30.06 4.24
C SER A 684 36.56 30.40 5.64
N ALA A 685 35.38 29.90 5.95
CA ALA A 685 34.74 29.96 7.27
C ALA A 685 34.51 28.53 7.80
N LYS A 686 34.11 28.42 9.07
CA LYS A 686 33.76 27.15 9.70
C LYS A 686 32.33 27.15 10.20
N LEU A 687 31.71 25.98 10.18
CA LEU A 687 30.48 25.70 10.91
C LEU A 687 30.72 24.49 11.80
N ILE A 688 30.57 24.65 13.12
CA ILE A 688 30.72 23.59 14.10
C ILE A 688 29.34 23.32 14.68
N PHE A 689 28.91 22.06 14.67
CA PHE A 689 27.58 21.70 15.11
C PHE A 689 27.53 20.38 15.87
N LYS A 690 26.54 20.29 16.75
CA LYS A 690 26.12 19.10 17.44
C LYS A 690 24.60 19.04 17.41
N THR A 691 24.06 17.96 16.86
CA THR A 691 22.62 17.73 16.75
C THR A 691 22.26 16.31 17.19
N SER A 692 21.03 16.12 17.65
CA SER A 692 20.48 14.82 18.07
C SER A 692 19.22 14.47 17.29
N TYR A 693 18.99 13.18 17.07
CA TYR A 693 17.78 12.65 16.48
C TYR A 693 17.25 11.51 17.35
N LYS A 694 15.93 11.46 17.52
CA LYS A 694 15.23 10.32 18.14
C LYS A 694 13.84 10.20 17.56
N TRP A 695 13.41 8.98 17.25
CA TRP A 695 12.04 8.71 16.83
C TRP A 695 11.31 7.79 17.80
N GLN A 696 9.99 7.68 17.64
CA GLN A 696 9.11 6.86 18.47
C GLN A 696 8.10 6.13 17.59
N ALA A 697 7.83 4.86 17.88
CA ALA A 697 6.95 4.03 17.06
C ALA A 697 5.52 4.57 16.90
N ILE A 698 4.95 5.22 17.91
CA ILE A 698 3.62 5.83 17.81
C ILE A 698 3.53 6.95 16.74
N ASN A 699 4.65 7.63 16.47
CA ASN A 699 4.77 8.68 15.47
C ASN A 699 5.01 8.14 14.05
N GLY A 700 5.57 6.93 13.96
CA GLY A 700 6.17 6.39 12.74
C GLY A 700 7.62 6.84 12.58
N HIS A 701 8.41 6.08 11.83
CA HIS A 701 9.74 6.49 11.39
C HIS A 701 9.72 6.97 9.93
N ASN A 702 10.76 7.69 9.53
CA ASN A 702 11.04 7.95 8.13
C ASN A 702 11.81 6.75 7.56
N PRO A 703 11.33 6.08 6.49
CA PRO A 703 12.00 4.89 5.94
C PRO A 703 13.42 5.13 5.42
N PHE A 704 13.83 6.38 5.16
CA PHE A 704 15.21 6.74 4.79
C PHE A 704 16.08 7.16 5.99
N ASN A 705 15.55 7.07 7.21
CA ASN A 705 16.22 7.37 8.47
C ASN A 705 15.78 6.38 9.57
N SER A 706 15.93 5.10 9.24
CA SER A 706 15.46 3.97 10.02
C SER A 706 16.56 3.55 11.01
N VAL A 707 16.61 4.23 12.15
CA VAL A 707 17.48 3.86 13.28
C VAL A 707 16.73 2.81 14.10
N VAL A 708 16.99 1.54 13.82
CA VAL A 708 16.32 0.38 14.42
C VAL A 708 17.34 -0.52 15.11
N GLU A 709 16.86 -1.35 16.01
CA GLU A 709 17.65 -2.23 16.87
C GLU A 709 18.66 -3.07 16.08
N ASP A 710 18.31 -3.56 14.89
CA ASP A 710 19.23 -4.23 13.97
C ASP A 710 18.89 -3.91 12.50
N GLY A 711 19.88 -3.86 11.61
CA GLY A 711 19.70 -3.52 10.20
C GLY A 711 19.29 -2.06 9.96
N SER A 712 19.85 -1.13 10.74
CA SER A 712 19.66 0.32 10.62
C SER A 712 20.16 0.88 9.28
N PHE A 713 19.49 1.90 8.76
CA PHE A 713 19.92 2.66 7.60
C PHE A 713 19.49 4.13 7.66
N MET A 714 20.44 5.02 7.36
CA MET A 714 20.18 6.44 7.30
C MET A 714 20.83 7.05 6.07
N ARG A 715 20.03 7.77 5.27
CA ARG A 715 20.53 8.75 4.31
C ARG A 715 21.00 10.00 5.06
N ILE A 716 22.04 9.81 5.86
CA ILE A 716 22.38 10.66 7.00
C ILE A 716 22.70 12.10 6.58
N SER A 717 23.26 12.33 5.39
CA SER A 717 23.56 13.69 4.91
C SER A 717 22.34 14.60 4.76
N ARG A 718 21.10 14.06 4.72
CA ARG A 718 19.86 14.86 4.74
C ARG A 718 19.58 15.50 6.11
N TYR A 719 20.22 15.01 7.16
CA TYR A 719 20.03 15.40 8.56
C TYR A 719 21.13 16.34 9.07
N PHE A 720 21.90 16.88 8.14
CA PHE A 720 23.02 17.79 8.36
C PHE A 720 22.60 19.23 7.99
N PRO A 721 23.15 20.28 8.64
CA PRO A 721 22.86 21.67 8.27
C PRO A 721 23.14 21.94 6.78
N GLN A 722 22.17 22.55 6.11
CA GLN A 722 22.21 22.96 4.70
C GLN A 722 22.31 24.49 4.60
N PHE A 723 22.75 24.97 3.42
CA PHE A 723 22.90 26.39 3.13
C PHE A 723 22.06 26.80 1.94
N GLY A 724 21.44 27.97 2.05
CA GLY A 724 20.61 28.56 1.02
C GLY A 724 19.14 28.19 1.10
N TYR A 725 18.41 28.67 0.10
CA TYR A 725 16.98 28.47 -0.01
C TYR A 725 16.67 27.05 -0.50
N ASP A 726 15.79 26.35 0.22
CA ASP A 726 15.32 25.00 -0.10
C ASP A 726 13.98 25.10 -0.84
N GLU A 727 14.04 24.89 -2.15
CA GLU A 727 12.87 24.85 -3.03
C GLU A 727 11.88 23.72 -2.66
N GLY A 728 12.35 22.68 -1.96
CA GLY A 728 11.51 21.59 -1.47
C GLY A 728 10.54 21.99 -0.35
N LYS A 729 10.75 23.16 0.28
CA LYS A 729 9.86 23.72 1.31
C LYS A 729 8.79 24.67 0.72
N GLU A 730 8.76 24.85 -0.60
CA GLU A 730 7.73 25.64 -1.27
C GLU A 730 6.35 24.98 -1.22
N LEU A 731 5.31 25.82 -1.19
CA LEU A 731 3.92 25.35 -1.28
C LEU A 731 3.61 24.95 -2.72
N THR A 732 3.37 23.67 -3.01
CA THR A 732 3.18 23.23 -4.40
C THR A 732 1.76 23.43 -4.94
N GLU A 733 0.74 23.44 -4.08
CA GLU A 733 -0.68 23.54 -4.47
C GLU A 733 -1.03 24.94 -5.04
N VAL A 734 -1.30 25.02 -6.35
CA VAL A 734 -1.54 26.29 -7.09
C VAL A 734 -2.64 27.14 -6.47
N ALA A 735 -3.79 26.55 -6.13
CA ALA A 735 -4.92 27.27 -5.54
C ALA A 735 -4.57 27.92 -4.18
N LEU A 736 -3.80 27.22 -3.34
CA LEU A 736 -3.34 27.76 -2.06
C LEU A 736 -2.28 28.86 -2.27
N ARG A 737 -1.38 28.71 -3.26
CA ARG A 737 -0.40 29.76 -3.60
C ARG A 737 -1.09 31.06 -3.98
N GLU A 738 -2.10 31.00 -4.84
CA GLU A 738 -2.90 32.17 -5.24
C GLU A 738 -3.59 32.82 -4.03
N THR A 739 -4.22 32.01 -3.18
CA THR A 739 -4.89 32.47 -1.95
C THR A 739 -3.94 33.18 -0.99
N HIS A 740 -2.68 32.74 -0.92
CA HIS A 740 -1.67 33.33 -0.05
C HIS A 740 -0.82 34.45 -0.70
N GLY A 741 -1.11 34.80 -1.96
CA GLY A 741 -0.39 35.83 -2.72
C GLY A 741 1.06 35.44 -3.04
N LEU A 742 1.35 34.15 -3.19
CA LEU A 742 2.67 33.64 -3.56
C LEU A 742 2.84 33.65 -5.08
N GLY A 743 4.08 33.86 -5.55
CA GLY A 743 4.42 33.77 -6.97
C GLY A 743 4.27 32.33 -7.52
N LYS A 744 4.75 32.08 -8.75
CA LYS A 744 4.85 30.70 -9.26
C LYS A 744 5.85 29.90 -8.43
N SER A 745 5.65 28.59 -8.26
CA SER A 745 6.68 27.75 -7.63
C SER A 745 7.94 27.74 -8.49
N THR A 746 9.07 27.45 -7.87
CA THR A 746 10.32 27.28 -8.59
C THR A 746 10.21 26.09 -9.53
N LYS A 747 10.54 26.31 -10.80
CA LYS A 747 10.51 25.27 -11.83
C LYS A 747 11.88 24.64 -11.99
N TRP A 748 11.88 23.38 -12.40
CA TRP A 748 13.05 22.71 -12.91
C TRP A 748 13.77 23.55 -13.95
N GLN A 749 15.11 23.57 -13.88
CA GLN A 749 15.91 24.16 -14.93
C GLN A 749 15.64 23.41 -16.25
N LYS A 750 15.41 24.17 -17.31
CA LYS A 750 15.22 23.63 -18.66
C LYS A 750 16.55 23.15 -19.23
N LEU A 751 16.48 22.24 -20.20
CA LEU A 751 17.67 21.72 -20.87
C LEU A 751 18.56 22.83 -21.46
N GLU A 752 17.95 23.83 -22.10
CA GLU A 752 18.64 24.94 -22.79
C GLU A 752 19.16 26.03 -21.84
N ALA A 753 18.92 25.94 -20.53
CA ALA A 753 19.40 26.94 -19.59
C ALA A 753 20.94 27.02 -19.63
N PRO A 754 21.55 28.21 -19.42
CA PRO A 754 23.00 28.32 -19.35
C PRO A 754 23.61 27.31 -18.37
N LYS A 755 24.74 26.71 -18.74
CA LYS A 755 25.47 25.82 -17.83
C LYS A 755 26.21 26.66 -16.80
N GLU A 756 26.02 26.34 -15.53
CA GLU A 756 26.78 26.96 -14.46
C GLU A 756 27.92 26.05 -14.02
N LYS A 757 29.14 26.59 -13.93
CA LYS A 757 30.27 25.85 -13.38
C LYS A 757 30.15 25.85 -11.85
N ARG A 758 29.62 24.75 -11.30
CA ARG A 758 29.51 24.54 -9.86
C ARG A 758 30.56 23.54 -9.39
N ASP A 759 31.43 23.97 -8.49
CA ASP A 759 32.39 23.11 -7.81
C ASP A 759 32.00 22.95 -6.34
N ASP A 760 31.25 21.90 -6.03
CA ASP A 760 30.63 21.65 -4.72
C ASP A 760 30.88 20.25 -4.16
N ALA A 761 31.90 19.52 -4.66
CA ALA A 761 32.31 18.31 -3.95
C ALA A 761 33.05 18.62 -2.66
N ILE A 762 32.98 17.62 -1.79
CA ILE A 762 33.52 17.63 -0.45
C ILE A 762 34.56 16.54 -0.28
N ASP A 763 35.50 16.83 0.63
CA ASP A 763 36.26 15.79 1.31
C ASP A 763 35.54 15.42 2.61
N LEU A 764 35.23 14.13 2.78
CA LEU A 764 34.51 13.59 3.92
C LEU A 764 35.44 12.75 4.79
N THR A 765 35.46 13.03 6.08
CA THR A 765 35.97 12.14 7.13
C THR A 765 34.83 11.85 8.09
N MET A 766 34.45 10.59 8.21
CA MET A 766 33.29 10.14 8.96
C MET A 766 33.72 9.08 9.96
N GLN A 767 33.59 9.39 11.25
CA GLN A 767 33.68 8.42 12.33
C GLN A 767 32.27 8.00 12.72
N ILE A 768 32.04 6.70 12.84
CA ILE A 768 30.76 6.13 13.25
C ILE A 768 31.01 5.26 14.48
N SER A 769 30.21 5.43 15.53
CA SER A 769 30.17 4.52 16.68
C SER A 769 28.82 3.80 16.77
N THR A 770 28.83 2.52 17.13
CA THR A 770 27.63 1.69 17.31
C THR A 770 27.86 0.66 18.42
N ASN A 771 26.85 -0.15 18.72
CA ASN A 771 26.91 -1.20 19.75
C ASN A 771 28.00 -2.26 19.45
N GLU A 772 28.51 -2.94 20.47
CA GLU A 772 29.59 -3.92 20.37
C GLU A 772 29.31 -5.13 19.46
N ASP A 773 28.04 -5.51 19.32
CA ASP A 773 27.56 -6.62 18.51
C ASP A 773 27.30 -6.21 17.04
N GLN A 774 27.41 -4.92 16.73
CA GLN A 774 27.10 -4.38 15.42
C GLN A 774 28.32 -3.83 14.68
N ILE A 775 28.20 -3.86 13.36
CA ILE A 775 29.17 -3.30 12.43
C ILE A 775 28.52 -2.14 11.71
N ALA A 776 29.09 -0.94 11.87
CA ALA A 776 28.64 0.23 11.15
C ALA A 776 29.35 0.32 9.80
N VAL A 777 28.59 0.46 8.71
CA VAL A 777 29.11 0.58 7.36
C VAL A 777 28.86 1.98 6.82
N GLY A 778 29.95 2.73 6.64
CA GLY A 778 29.96 4.06 5.99
C GLY A 778 30.46 4.03 4.55
N ILE A 779 30.45 5.21 3.92
CA ILE A 779 30.88 5.41 2.53
C ILE A 779 32.39 5.75 2.44
N GLY A 780 33.02 5.52 1.29
CA GLY A 780 34.43 5.84 1.03
C GLY A 780 35.37 4.67 1.33
N GLU A 781 36.51 4.93 1.96
CA GLU A 781 37.47 3.90 2.36
C GLU A 781 37.54 3.76 3.88
N LEU A 782 37.41 2.54 4.37
CA LEU A 782 37.65 2.23 5.79
C LEU A 782 39.13 2.44 6.11
N LYS A 783 39.43 3.33 7.06
CA LYS A 783 40.78 3.66 7.50
C LYS A 783 41.15 3.02 8.82
N LYS A 784 40.21 3.01 9.75
CA LYS A 784 40.43 2.49 11.11
C LYS A 784 39.16 1.85 11.63
N GLN A 785 39.33 0.76 12.36
CA GLN A 785 38.29 0.16 13.20
C GLN A 785 38.89 -0.12 14.58
N TRP A 786 38.15 0.14 15.64
CA TRP A 786 38.58 -0.12 17.02
C TRP A 786 37.37 -0.23 17.95
N GLN A 787 37.57 -0.75 19.15
CA GLN A 787 36.53 -0.93 20.16
C GLN A 787 36.96 -0.22 21.45
N VAL A 788 36.04 0.50 22.10
CA VAL A 788 36.22 1.18 23.39
C VAL A 788 34.90 1.12 24.15
N ASP A 789 34.93 0.81 25.45
CA ASP A 789 33.77 0.87 26.36
C ASP A 789 32.50 0.21 25.76
N ASP A 790 32.62 -1.05 25.33
CA ASP A 790 31.53 -1.85 24.73
C ASP A 790 30.87 -1.23 23.48
N ARG A 791 31.63 -0.41 22.74
CA ARG A 791 31.21 0.20 21.47
C ARG A 791 32.24 0.01 20.38
N ASN A 792 31.76 -0.25 19.17
CA ASN A 792 32.58 -0.35 17.97
C ASN A 792 32.65 0.99 17.26
N TYR A 793 33.85 1.34 16.78
CA TYR A 793 34.14 2.58 16.08
C TYR A 793 34.76 2.31 14.73
N TYR A 794 34.33 3.06 13.72
CA TYR A 794 34.77 2.95 12.34
C TYR A 794 35.06 4.32 11.77
N GLU A 795 36.21 4.50 11.13
CA GLU A 795 36.58 5.74 10.45
C GLU A 795 36.66 5.52 8.94
N TYR A 796 35.86 6.28 8.21
CA TYR A 796 35.78 6.26 6.75
C TYR A 796 36.22 7.60 6.16
N ASN A 797 36.88 7.54 5.00
CA ASN A 797 37.32 8.71 4.26
C ASN A 797 36.94 8.63 2.78
N ALA A 798 36.35 9.69 2.24
CA ALA A 798 36.12 9.86 0.82
C ALA A 798 36.59 11.25 0.38
N LYS A 799 37.21 11.36 -0.80
CA LYS A 799 37.66 12.63 -1.36
C LYS A 799 36.88 12.98 -2.60
N SER A 800 36.63 14.27 -2.81
CA SER A 800 35.98 14.77 -4.02
C SER A 800 34.66 14.07 -4.35
N ILE A 801 33.78 13.92 -3.35
CA ILE A 801 32.44 13.33 -3.51
C ILE A 801 31.34 14.40 -3.42
N PRO A 802 30.15 14.19 -4.01
CA PRO A 802 29.00 15.06 -3.75
C PRO A 802 28.67 15.12 -2.24
N PHE A 803 27.94 16.15 -1.81
CA PHE A 803 27.34 16.22 -0.45
C PHE A 803 26.19 15.20 -0.31
N ARG A 804 26.54 13.91 -0.38
CA ARG A 804 25.62 12.79 -0.34
C ARG A 804 26.33 11.61 0.29
N PHE A 805 25.92 11.27 1.50
CA PHE A 805 26.47 10.16 2.25
C PHE A 805 25.41 9.52 3.13
N ALA A 806 25.58 8.23 3.37
CA ALA A 806 24.69 7.37 4.12
C ALA A 806 25.51 6.43 4.99
N LEU A 807 24.84 5.77 5.91
CA LEU A 807 25.44 4.71 6.71
C LEU A 807 24.39 3.67 7.09
N SER A 808 24.85 2.51 7.49
CA SER A 808 24.06 1.44 8.10
C SER A 808 24.75 0.90 9.35
N SER A 809 24.00 0.15 10.16
CA SER A 809 24.51 -0.59 11.30
C SER A 809 23.70 -1.86 11.49
N GLY A 810 24.36 -2.98 11.74
CA GLY A 810 23.67 -4.22 12.08
C GLY A 810 24.62 -5.37 12.44
N ALA A 811 24.03 -6.47 12.90
CA ALA A 811 24.72 -7.71 13.25
C ALA A 811 25.07 -8.52 11.99
N TYR A 812 26.07 -8.05 11.25
CA TYR A 812 26.41 -8.62 9.94
C TYR A 812 27.34 -9.83 10.00
N GLN A 813 27.07 -10.80 9.14
CA GLN A 813 28.09 -11.71 8.63
C GLN A 813 28.75 -11.09 7.39
N ILE A 814 30.07 -11.25 7.26
CA ILE A 814 30.86 -10.65 6.17
C ILE A 814 31.41 -11.74 5.25
N LYS A 815 31.21 -11.56 3.94
CA LYS A 815 31.93 -12.28 2.90
C LYS A 815 32.79 -11.30 2.09
N SER A 816 34.10 -11.54 2.02
CA SER A 816 35.03 -10.70 1.26
C SER A 816 35.83 -11.47 0.23
N VAL A 817 36.03 -10.88 -0.95
CA VAL A 817 36.90 -11.39 -2.01
C VAL A 817 37.69 -10.26 -2.66
N LYS A 818 38.90 -10.55 -3.14
CA LYS A 818 39.72 -9.60 -3.90
C LYS A 818 39.58 -9.87 -5.41
N HIS A 819 39.40 -8.81 -6.20
CA HIS A 819 39.31 -8.86 -7.67
C HIS A 819 40.06 -7.66 -8.26
N ASN A 820 41.10 -7.89 -9.07
CA ASN A 820 41.90 -6.82 -9.70
C ASN A 820 42.32 -5.69 -8.73
N ASN A 821 42.82 -6.06 -7.54
CA ASN A 821 43.17 -5.15 -6.44
C ASN A 821 42.03 -4.40 -5.74
N ILE A 822 40.77 -4.65 -6.11
CA ILE A 822 39.58 -4.13 -5.44
C ILE A 822 39.07 -5.18 -4.44
N ASN A 823 38.85 -4.80 -3.18
CA ASN A 823 38.22 -5.67 -2.20
C ASN A 823 36.69 -5.54 -2.28
N ILE A 824 35.99 -6.63 -2.60
CA ILE A 824 34.53 -6.70 -2.65
C ILE A 824 34.07 -7.36 -1.35
N SER A 825 33.28 -6.67 -0.53
CA SER A 825 32.75 -7.20 0.74
C SER A 825 31.24 -7.07 0.80
N VAL A 826 30.56 -8.13 1.24
CA VAL A 826 29.11 -8.17 1.42
C VAL A 826 28.82 -8.38 2.90
N TYR A 827 28.16 -7.41 3.52
CA TYR A 827 27.67 -7.40 4.89
C TYR A 827 26.19 -7.78 4.82
N HIS A 828 25.86 -8.97 5.31
CA HIS A 828 24.52 -9.55 5.19
C HIS A 828 24.06 -10.15 6.51
N HIS A 829 22.75 -10.28 6.68
CA HIS A 829 22.15 -10.98 7.80
C HIS A 829 22.57 -12.46 7.78
N PRO A 830 22.84 -13.11 8.93
CA PRO A 830 23.31 -14.51 8.96
C PRO A 830 22.41 -15.52 8.24
N LEU A 831 21.10 -15.27 8.17
CA LEU A 831 20.15 -16.13 7.45
C LEU A 831 20.20 -15.95 5.92
N HIS A 832 20.82 -14.88 5.42
CA HIS A 832 20.69 -14.38 4.04
C HIS A 832 21.90 -14.68 3.14
N LYS A 833 22.51 -15.86 3.31
CA LYS A 833 23.72 -16.26 2.56
C LYS A 833 23.48 -16.62 1.08
N ASN A 834 22.24 -16.93 0.69
CA ASN A 834 21.94 -17.64 -0.56
C ASN A 834 22.42 -16.90 -1.82
N ASN A 835 22.28 -15.57 -1.86
CA ASN A 835 22.59 -14.77 -3.06
C ASN A 835 23.95 -14.05 -3.01
N VAL A 836 24.70 -14.19 -1.91
CA VAL A 836 25.94 -13.44 -1.67
C VAL A 836 27.02 -13.75 -2.71
N GLU A 837 27.24 -15.03 -3.03
CA GLU A 837 28.25 -15.43 -4.02
C GLU A 837 27.88 -14.97 -5.43
N HIS A 838 26.59 -15.00 -5.77
CA HIS A 838 26.09 -14.55 -7.06
C HIS A 838 26.20 -13.03 -7.22
N LEU A 839 25.88 -12.28 -6.15
CA LEU A 839 26.12 -10.83 -6.07
C LEU A 839 27.59 -10.50 -6.33
N ILE A 840 28.52 -11.18 -5.63
CA ILE A 840 29.96 -10.99 -5.82
C ILE A 840 30.40 -11.28 -7.26
N LYS A 841 29.92 -12.39 -7.85
CA LYS A 841 30.23 -12.75 -9.23
C LYS A 841 29.78 -11.66 -10.20
N ASN A 842 28.59 -11.11 -9.98
CA ASN A 842 28.06 -10.03 -10.79
C ASN A 842 28.91 -8.76 -10.69
N THR A 843 29.24 -8.35 -9.46
CA THR A 843 30.10 -7.18 -9.21
C THR A 843 31.41 -7.28 -9.99
N LYS A 844 32.04 -8.46 -10.01
CA LYS A 844 33.29 -8.69 -10.76
C LYS A 844 33.09 -8.45 -12.27
N LEU A 845 32.03 -9.02 -12.84
CA LEU A 845 31.74 -8.88 -14.27
C LEU A 845 31.44 -7.43 -14.66
N THR A 846 30.65 -6.73 -13.85
CA THR A 846 30.29 -5.32 -14.09
C THR A 846 31.51 -4.42 -13.91
N LEU A 847 32.35 -4.66 -12.90
CA LEU A 847 33.62 -3.97 -12.72
C LEU A 847 34.53 -4.13 -13.94
N ASP A 848 34.70 -5.36 -14.44
CA ASP A 848 35.54 -5.64 -15.60
C ASP A 848 35.02 -4.91 -16.83
N TYR A 849 33.70 -5.01 -17.10
CA TYR A 849 33.06 -4.36 -18.24
C TYR A 849 33.20 -2.83 -18.18
N CYS A 850 32.89 -2.21 -17.04
CA CYS A 850 32.96 -0.75 -16.89
C CYS A 850 34.42 -0.24 -16.91
N THR A 851 35.35 -1.00 -16.33
CA THR A 851 36.77 -0.62 -16.32
C THR A 851 37.38 -0.65 -17.72
N GLU A 852 37.07 -1.70 -18.48
CA GLU A 852 37.51 -1.86 -19.87
C GLU A 852 36.93 -0.76 -20.78
N ASN A 853 35.61 -0.52 -20.68
CA ASN A 853 34.90 0.35 -21.61
C ASN A 853 34.93 1.83 -21.23
N PHE A 854 34.78 2.19 -19.96
CA PHE A 854 34.52 3.59 -19.55
C PHE A 854 35.71 4.23 -18.81
N GLY A 855 36.44 3.46 -18.01
CA GLY A 855 37.63 3.94 -17.29
C GLY A 855 37.75 3.36 -15.88
N PRO A 856 38.81 3.69 -15.13
CA PRO A 856 39.12 3.05 -13.85
C PRO A 856 38.09 3.34 -12.76
N TYR A 857 37.90 2.36 -11.87
CA TYR A 857 37.14 2.52 -10.64
C TYR A 857 37.92 3.37 -9.61
N PRO A 858 37.30 4.37 -8.96
CA PRO A 858 38.03 5.34 -8.13
C PRO A 858 38.35 4.89 -6.70
N PHE A 859 37.82 3.74 -6.25
CA PHE A 859 38.05 3.20 -4.90
C PHE A 859 38.84 1.88 -4.95
N THR A 860 39.41 1.51 -3.82
CA THR A 860 40.12 0.24 -3.57
C THR A 860 39.20 -0.82 -2.98
N SER A 861 37.96 -0.46 -2.64
CA SER A 861 36.96 -1.38 -2.12
C SER A 861 35.55 -1.06 -2.61
N ILE A 862 34.73 -2.11 -2.72
CA ILE A 862 33.27 -2.05 -2.87
C ILE A 862 32.66 -2.80 -1.69
N ARG A 863 31.70 -2.15 -1.01
CA ARG A 863 30.94 -2.77 0.07
C ARG A 863 29.46 -2.84 -0.27
N TYR A 864 28.83 -3.96 -0.02
CA TYR A 864 27.37 -4.09 0.01
C TYR A 864 26.93 -4.21 1.46
N SER A 865 25.98 -3.39 1.88
CA SER A 865 25.36 -3.52 3.20
C SER A 865 23.88 -3.81 3.04
N GLU A 866 23.47 -4.96 3.57
CA GLU A 866 22.07 -5.28 3.74
C GLU A 866 21.43 -4.40 4.82
N VAL A 867 20.18 -4.00 4.62
CA VAL A 867 19.41 -3.20 5.57
C VAL A 867 18.00 -3.78 5.75
N SER A 868 17.42 -3.58 6.94
CA SER A 868 16.12 -4.14 7.33
C SER A 868 14.97 -3.64 6.45
N SER A 869 13.85 -4.38 6.44
CA SER A 869 12.61 -4.01 5.74
C SER A 869 11.88 -2.79 6.30
N PHE A 870 12.34 -2.24 7.42
CA PHE A 870 11.93 -0.94 7.91
C PHE A 870 12.45 0.18 6.99
N THR A 871 13.55 -0.09 6.27
CA THR A 871 14.02 0.78 5.19
C THR A 871 13.22 0.52 3.92
N GLN A 872 12.56 1.55 3.40
CA GLN A 872 11.69 1.46 2.23
C GLN A 872 11.91 2.62 1.26
N GLY A 873 11.52 2.42 0.01
CA GLY A 873 11.63 3.43 -1.06
C GLY A 873 12.79 3.24 -2.03
N PHE A 874 13.60 2.18 -1.85
CA PHE A 874 14.61 1.73 -2.83
C PHE A 874 14.86 0.23 -2.69
N ALA A 875 15.38 -0.40 -3.76
CA ALA A 875 15.85 -1.78 -3.75
C ALA A 875 17.37 -1.86 -3.47
N GLY A 876 18.13 -1.02 -4.18
CA GLY A 876 19.54 -0.75 -3.97
C GLY A 876 19.81 0.75 -4.07
N THR A 877 20.91 1.21 -3.49
CA THR A 877 21.39 2.57 -3.75
C THR A 877 22.90 2.67 -3.59
N ALA A 878 23.56 3.07 -4.68
CA ALA A 878 24.99 3.29 -4.71
C ALA A 878 25.41 4.66 -4.14
N TYR A 879 26.38 4.61 -3.23
CA TYR A 879 27.12 5.73 -2.66
C TYR A 879 28.62 5.51 -2.91
N PRO A 880 29.48 6.53 -2.76
CA PRO A 880 30.92 6.39 -2.95
C PRO A 880 31.50 5.17 -2.19
N GLY A 881 31.97 4.15 -2.91
CA GLY A 881 32.54 2.91 -2.34
C GLY A 881 31.57 1.95 -1.64
N THR A 882 30.26 2.24 -1.55
CA THR A 882 29.31 1.42 -0.77
C THR A 882 27.90 1.44 -1.37
N ILE A 883 27.28 0.27 -1.48
CA ILE A 883 25.91 0.06 -1.96
C ILE A 883 25.07 -0.46 -0.79
N PHE A 884 23.95 0.19 -0.50
CA PHE A 884 22.99 -0.30 0.51
C PHE A 884 21.84 -0.99 -0.20
N MET A 885 21.40 -2.15 0.28
CA MET A 885 20.35 -2.96 -0.35
C MET A 885 19.36 -3.48 0.68
N THR A 886 18.07 -3.44 0.37
CA THR A 886 17.03 -3.93 1.27
C THR A 886 16.96 -5.47 1.26
N GLU A 887 16.68 -6.07 2.41
CA GLU A 887 16.62 -7.54 2.56
C GLU A 887 15.61 -8.20 1.60
N ASN A 888 14.47 -7.54 1.34
CA ASN A 888 13.35 -8.08 0.56
C ASN A 888 13.55 -8.09 -0.97
N MET A 889 14.65 -7.54 -1.49
CA MET A 889 14.87 -7.44 -2.94
C MET A 889 16.03 -8.31 -3.41
N THR A 890 17.18 -8.22 -2.76
CA THR A 890 18.40 -8.96 -3.17
C THR A 890 18.56 -10.28 -2.42
N PHE A 891 18.35 -10.25 -1.11
CA PHE A 891 18.79 -11.32 -0.22
C PHE A 891 17.74 -12.41 -0.03
N ASN A 892 16.47 -12.00 0.02
CA ASN A 892 15.32 -12.91 0.06
C ASN A 892 14.78 -13.33 -1.32
N ALA A 893 15.50 -13.04 -2.42
CA ALA A 893 15.16 -13.50 -3.75
C ALA A 893 15.54 -14.99 -3.96
N ASN A 894 14.64 -15.76 -4.54
CA ASN A 894 14.85 -17.14 -4.97
C ASN A 894 15.20 -17.19 -6.46
N LEU A 895 16.51 -17.16 -6.77
CA LEU A 895 17.01 -17.21 -8.14
C LEU A 895 16.90 -18.61 -8.78
N ASP A 896 16.73 -19.66 -7.98
CA ASP A 896 16.68 -21.05 -8.48
C ASP A 896 15.30 -21.45 -9.04
N ALA A 897 14.28 -20.61 -8.82
CA ALA A 897 12.89 -20.93 -9.16
C ALA A 897 12.51 -20.69 -10.63
N GLY A 898 13.35 -20.02 -11.44
CA GLY A 898 13.00 -19.72 -12.84
C GLY A 898 14.15 -19.33 -13.77
N ASP A 899 14.04 -19.75 -15.04
CA ASP A 899 15.07 -19.64 -16.10
C ASP A 899 15.34 -18.21 -16.66
N ASN A 900 14.81 -17.14 -16.04
CA ASN A 900 14.76 -15.82 -16.69
C ASN A 900 14.72 -14.57 -15.78
N GLN A 901 14.99 -14.69 -14.48
CA GLN A 901 14.80 -13.57 -13.54
C GLN A 901 16.01 -13.39 -12.61
N ASP A 902 17.20 -13.22 -13.19
CA ASP A 902 18.38 -12.88 -12.40
C ASP A 902 18.36 -11.38 -12.01
N VAL A 903 17.55 -11.05 -11.01
CA VAL A 903 17.44 -9.67 -10.51
C VAL A 903 18.57 -9.26 -9.60
N VAL A 904 19.30 -10.22 -9.04
CA VAL A 904 20.58 -9.90 -8.41
C VAL A 904 21.55 -9.39 -9.47
N ASN A 905 21.51 -9.88 -10.72
CA ASN A 905 22.24 -9.25 -11.82
C ASN A 905 21.69 -7.88 -12.22
N GLU A 906 20.37 -7.73 -12.37
CA GLU A 906 19.74 -6.41 -12.61
C GLU A 906 20.26 -5.39 -11.60
N LEU A 907 20.06 -5.69 -10.32
CA LEU A 907 20.32 -4.75 -9.25
C LEU A 907 21.82 -4.58 -9.00
N ALA A 908 22.62 -5.65 -9.03
CA ALA A 908 24.07 -5.51 -8.85
C ALA A 908 24.73 -4.78 -10.02
N GLY A 909 24.38 -5.14 -11.27
CA GLY A 909 24.91 -4.50 -12.46
C GLY A 909 24.53 -3.03 -12.54
N HIS A 910 23.26 -2.71 -12.29
CA HIS A 910 22.74 -1.35 -12.25
C HIS A 910 23.42 -0.50 -11.16
N GLU A 911 23.44 -0.98 -9.91
CA GLU A 911 24.01 -0.21 -8.79
C GLU A 911 25.54 -0.06 -8.92
N VAL A 912 26.25 -1.04 -9.47
CA VAL A 912 27.69 -0.90 -9.74
C VAL A 912 27.94 0.06 -10.91
N ALA A 913 27.09 0.08 -11.92
CA ALA A 913 27.18 1.05 -13.02
C ALA A 913 27.05 2.49 -12.52
N HIS A 914 26.30 2.72 -11.44
CA HIS A 914 26.21 4.04 -10.81
C HIS A 914 27.53 4.59 -10.25
N PHE A 915 28.58 3.76 -10.11
CA PHE A 915 29.90 4.28 -9.80
C PHE A 915 30.50 5.10 -10.95
N TRP A 916 30.12 4.84 -12.20
CA TRP A 916 30.48 5.66 -13.36
C TRP A 916 29.38 6.67 -13.71
N TRP A 917 28.12 6.24 -13.63
CA TRP A 917 26.95 7.01 -14.06
C TRP A 917 26.15 7.60 -12.90
N GLY A 918 25.93 8.90 -12.93
CA GLY A 918 25.40 9.63 -11.77
C GLY A 918 26.46 9.91 -10.71
N THR A 919 26.02 10.39 -9.56
CA THR A 919 26.74 11.36 -8.72
C THR A 919 28.07 10.89 -8.12
N ASN A 920 28.52 9.66 -8.37
CA ASN A 920 29.79 9.13 -7.85
C ASN A 920 31.01 9.60 -8.66
N GLN A 921 30.89 9.79 -9.98
CA GLN A 921 32.02 10.24 -10.83
C GLN A 921 31.61 11.26 -11.89
N ILE A 922 30.44 11.12 -12.51
CA ILE A 922 29.82 12.21 -13.27
C ILE A 922 28.80 12.87 -12.35
N ALA A 923 28.80 14.19 -12.20
CA ALA A 923 27.78 14.87 -11.42
C ALA A 923 26.90 15.66 -12.40
N PRO A 924 25.85 15.04 -12.99
CA PRO A 924 25.02 15.74 -13.98
C PRO A 924 24.36 16.96 -13.36
N ASP A 925 24.10 17.95 -14.21
CA ASP A 925 23.40 19.16 -13.79
C ASP A 925 21.93 18.82 -13.43
N TYR A 926 21.42 19.36 -12.32
CA TYR A 926 20.11 19.00 -11.80
C TYR A 926 19.00 19.76 -12.55
N ARG A 927 18.71 19.29 -13.77
CA ARG A 927 17.78 19.89 -14.75
C ARG A 927 17.05 18.83 -15.57
N GLU A 928 16.20 19.26 -16.50
CA GLU A 928 15.64 18.38 -17.54
C GLU A 928 16.74 17.51 -18.19
N GLY A 929 16.54 16.19 -18.23
CA GLY A 929 17.51 15.23 -18.75
C GLY A 929 18.45 14.61 -17.71
N TYR A 930 18.46 15.10 -16.46
CA TYR A 930 19.30 14.56 -15.38
C TYR A 930 19.15 13.04 -15.22
N SER A 931 17.90 12.53 -15.22
CA SER A 931 17.62 11.11 -15.00
C SER A 931 18.12 10.22 -16.15
N MET A 932 18.29 10.76 -17.37
CA MET A 932 18.82 10.00 -18.50
C MET A 932 20.30 9.68 -18.30
N LEU A 933 21.09 10.67 -17.87
CA LEU A 933 22.53 10.51 -17.65
C LEU A 933 22.86 9.64 -16.43
N THR A 934 21.88 9.39 -15.57
CA THR A 934 22.05 8.59 -14.36
C THR A 934 21.46 7.20 -14.55
N GLU A 935 20.16 7.11 -14.79
CA GLU A 935 19.42 5.85 -14.83
C GLU A 935 19.52 5.16 -16.20
N SER A 936 19.37 5.87 -17.33
CA SER A 936 19.39 5.22 -18.65
C SER A 936 20.75 4.62 -18.97
N LEU A 937 21.84 5.26 -18.55
CA LEU A 937 23.21 4.74 -18.72
C LEU A 937 23.49 3.54 -17.82
N ALA A 938 22.96 3.55 -16.58
CA ALA A 938 23.02 2.39 -15.69
C ALA A 938 22.24 1.20 -16.28
N MET A 939 21.03 1.44 -16.78
CA MET A 939 20.22 0.43 -17.48
C MET A 939 20.91 -0.12 -18.73
N TYR A 940 21.53 0.73 -19.55
CA TYR A 940 22.29 0.25 -20.71
C TYR A 940 23.45 -0.68 -20.29
N THR A 941 24.20 -0.27 -19.26
CA THR A 941 25.33 -1.05 -18.74
C THR A 941 24.85 -2.40 -18.20
N GLU A 942 23.76 -2.40 -17.44
CA GLU A 942 23.08 -3.60 -16.96
C GLU A 942 22.72 -4.53 -18.14
N MET A 943 22.09 -4.01 -19.20
CA MET A 943 21.73 -4.81 -20.38
C MET A 943 22.95 -5.43 -21.08
N MET A 944 24.08 -4.71 -21.16
CA MET A 944 25.30 -5.24 -21.77
C MET A 944 25.97 -6.32 -20.92
N VAL A 945 25.99 -6.15 -19.59
CA VAL A 945 26.47 -7.20 -18.66
C VAL A 945 25.54 -8.41 -18.72
N TYR A 946 24.23 -8.19 -18.75
CA TYR A 946 23.22 -9.25 -18.91
C TYR A 946 23.41 -10.01 -20.23
N LYS A 947 23.68 -9.30 -21.34
CA LYS A 947 24.03 -9.89 -22.64
C LYS A 947 25.30 -10.75 -22.56
N LYS A 948 26.33 -10.31 -21.83
CA LYS A 948 27.57 -11.06 -21.65
C LYS A 948 27.35 -12.35 -20.84
N MET A 949 26.45 -12.32 -19.86
CA MET A 949 26.13 -13.48 -19.02
C MET A 949 25.20 -14.50 -19.69
N TYR A 950 24.13 -14.01 -20.35
CA TYR A 950 23.01 -14.84 -20.80
C TYR A 950 22.78 -14.83 -22.32
N GLY A 951 23.56 -14.03 -23.06
CA GLY A 951 23.45 -13.89 -24.50
C GLY A 951 22.39 -12.88 -24.95
N LYS A 952 22.49 -12.46 -26.22
CA LYS A 952 21.63 -11.44 -26.83
C LYS A 952 20.14 -11.78 -26.79
N LYS A 953 19.77 -13.04 -27.02
CA LYS A 953 18.36 -13.48 -27.01
C LYS A 953 17.69 -13.17 -25.67
N LYS A 954 18.34 -13.54 -24.56
CA LYS A 954 17.82 -13.30 -23.20
C LYS A 954 17.77 -11.80 -22.87
N MET A 955 18.76 -11.02 -23.32
CA MET A 955 18.71 -9.55 -23.20
C MET A 955 17.52 -8.94 -23.95
N MET A 956 17.20 -9.43 -25.16
CA MET A 956 16.04 -8.92 -25.91
C MET A 956 14.70 -9.31 -25.26
N GLU A 957 14.59 -10.51 -24.68
CA GLU A 957 13.43 -10.90 -23.86
C GLU A 957 13.25 -9.94 -22.67
N ARG A 958 14.34 -9.55 -22.03
CA ARG A 958 14.36 -8.56 -20.94
C ARG A 958 13.94 -7.18 -21.43
N LEU A 959 14.45 -6.73 -22.57
CA LEU A 959 14.10 -5.42 -23.14
C LEU A 959 12.61 -5.32 -23.49
N ALA A 960 11.99 -6.43 -23.91
CA ALA A 960 10.55 -6.48 -24.15
C ALA A 960 9.71 -6.23 -22.87
N ILE A 961 10.22 -6.56 -21.68
CA ILE A 961 9.57 -6.23 -20.41
C ILE A 961 9.59 -4.71 -20.17
N HIS A 962 10.73 -4.06 -20.43
CA HIS A 962 10.82 -2.59 -20.33
C HIS A 962 9.92 -1.89 -21.35
N GLN A 963 9.83 -2.40 -22.58
CA GLN A 963 8.85 -1.92 -23.56
C GLN A 963 7.42 -2.00 -23.01
N GLN A 964 7.08 -3.11 -22.35
CA GLN A 964 5.76 -3.27 -21.75
C GLN A 964 5.47 -2.28 -20.60
N ILE A 965 6.47 -2.00 -19.75
CA ILE A 965 6.36 -0.98 -18.69
C ILE A 965 6.15 0.40 -19.30
N TYR A 966 6.98 0.76 -20.29
CA TYR A 966 6.85 2.03 -21.00
C TYR A 966 5.48 2.18 -21.67
N ASP A 967 4.99 1.12 -22.34
CA ASP A 967 3.69 1.13 -23.00
C ASP A 967 2.51 1.24 -22.03
N ALA A 968 2.64 0.72 -20.81
CA ALA A 968 1.62 0.84 -19.78
C ALA A 968 1.51 2.29 -19.24
N GLU A 969 2.63 3.01 -19.15
CA GLU A 969 2.67 4.34 -18.54
C GLU A 969 2.56 5.49 -19.55
N LYS A 970 3.07 5.35 -20.78
CA LYS A 970 3.17 6.45 -21.77
C LYS A 970 1.85 7.15 -22.09
N GLY A 971 0.70 6.47 -21.96
CA GLY A 971 -0.62 7.05 -22.22
C GLY A 971 -1.19 7.85 -21.04
N LEU A 972 -0.59 7.75 -19.85
CA LEU A 972 -0.99 8.46 -18.63
C LEU A 972 -0.31 9.85 -18.50
N HIS A 973 0.71 10.12 -19.32
CA HIS A 973 1.53 11.34 -19.25
C HIS A 973 1.73 11.95 -20.64
N GLU A 974 2.09 13.23 -20.70
CA GLU A 974 2.43 13.90 -21.97
C GLU A 974 3.64 13.22 -22.66
N LYS A 975 3.66 13.19 -23.99
CA LYS A 975 4.82 12.68 -24.73
C LYS A 975 6.02 13.61 -24.50
N LYS A 976 7.10 13.07 -23.94
CA LYS A 976 8.35 13.80 -23.70
C LYS A 976 9.56 13.12 -24.33
N SER A 977 10.51 13.96 -24.75
CA SER A 977 11.84 13.54 -25.21
C SER A 977 12.64 12.97 -24.03
N LEU A 978 13.40 11.90 -24.29
CA LEU A 978 14.30 11.28 -23.31
C LEU A 978 15.40 12.27 -22.89
N LEU A 979 15.79 13.21 -23.77
CA LEU A 979 16.76 14.27 -23.44
C LEU A 979 16.25 15.24 -22.38
N ARG A 980 14.93 15.29 -22.16
CA ARG A 980 14.27 16.21 -21.23
C ARG A 980 13.66 15.52 -20.02
N VAL A 981 13.96 14.24 -19.82
CA VAL A 981 13.34 13.46 -18.74
C VAL A 981 13.56 14.12 -17.38
N ALA A 982 12.48 14.36 -16.64
CA ALA A 982 12.54 14.99 -15.34
C ALA A 982 12.90 13.96 -14.23
N PRO A 983 13.40 14.41 -13.07
CA PRO A 983 13.46 13.58 -11.88
C PRO A 983 12.07 13.02 -11.53
N GLY A 984 11.97 11.70 -11.33
CA GLY A 984 10.71 11.01 -10.99
C GLY A 984 9.98 10.33 -12.16
N GLU A 985 10.31 10.66 -13.41
CA GLU A 985 9.73 10.03 -14.61
C GLU A 985 10.41 8.68 -14.92
N THR A 986 10.23 7.71 -14.02
CA THR A 986 10.98 6.44 -14.05
C THR A 986 10.73 5.59 -15.31
N TYR A 987 9.50 5.55 -15.86
CA TYR A 987 9.23 4.82 -17.11
C TYR A 987 9.99 5.37 -18.31
N LEU A 988 10.31 6.67 -18.33
CA LEU A 988 11.17 7.27 -19.35
C LEU A 988 12.64 6.96 -19.06
N ALA A 989 13.10 7.28 -17.85
CA ALA A 989 14.52 7.18 -17.51
C ALA A 989 15.04 5.73 -17.51
N TYR A 990 14.26 4.78 -17.00
CA TYR A 990 14.65 3.37 -16.95
C TYR A 990 14.23 2.63 -18.22
N SER A 991 12.93 2.60 -18.52
CA SER A 991 12.40 1.72 -19.59
C SER A 991 12.64 2.28 -21.00
N LYS A 992 12.22 3.53 -21.30
CA LYS A 992 12.56 4.17 -22.60
C LYS A 992 14.08 4.28 -22.76
N GLY A 993 14.78 4.65 -21.69
CA GLY A 993 16.24 4.69 -21.63
C GLY A 993 16.91 3.39 -22.10
N ALA A 994 16.57 2.26 -21.46
CA ALA A 994 17.11 0.95 -21.85
C ALA A 994 16.88 0.64 -23.33
N MET A 995 15.67 0.90 -23.83
CA MET A 995 15.31 0.63 -25.24
C MET A 995 16.13 1.47 -26.21
N VAL A 996 16.22 2.78 -25.95
CA VAL A 996 16.94 3.71 -26.82
C VAL A 996 18.42 3.38 -26.88
N PHE A 997 19.08 3.15 -25.74
CA PHE A 997 20.51 2.85 -25.72
C PHE A 997 20.85 1.46 -26.28
N VAL A 998 19.97 0.46 -26.11
CA VAL A 998 20.16 -0.83 -26.78
C VAL A 998 19.96 -0.70 -28.29
N GLU A 999 18.92 -0.01 -28.76
CA GLU A 999 18.72 0.24 -30.21
C GLU A 999 19.90 1.04 -30.80
N LEU A 1000 20.43 2.03 -30.08
CA LEU A 1000 21.64 2.75 -30.48
C LEU A 1000 22.84 1.80 -30.61
N SER A 1001 23.06 0.91 -29.64
CA SER A 1001 24.17 -0.06 -29.68
C SER A 1001 24.08 -1.01 -30.89
N GLU A 1002 22.86 -1.33 -31.32
CA GLU A 1002 22.60 -2.16 -32.51
C GLU A 1002 22.76 -1.37 -33.81
N LEU A 1003 22.43 -0.07 -33.80
CA LEU A 1003 22.49 0.80 -34.98
C LEU A 1003 23.93 1.22 -35.33
N ILE A 1004 24.71 1.66 -34.33
CA ILE A 1004 26.05 2.22 -34.56
C ILE A 1004 27.18 1.29 -34.08
N GLY A 1005 26.85 0.20 -33.39
CA GLY A 1005 27.79 -0.75 -32.79
C GLY A 1005 28.08 -0.47 -31.32
N GLU A 1006 28.12 -1.52 -30.50
CA GLU A 1006 28.41 -1.43 -29.05
C GLU A 1006 29.77 -0.77 -28.78
N ASN A 1007 30.81 -1.14 -29.53
CA ASN A 1007 32.16 -0.58 -29.34
C ASN A 1007 32.20 0.92 -29.63
N GLN A 1008 31.47 1.37 -30.66
CA GLN A 1008 31.36 2.79 -31.03
C GLN A 1008 30.60 3.55 -29.96
N LEU A 1009 29.44 3.04 -29.50
CA LEU A 1009 28.68 3.65 -28.43
C LEU A 1009 29.49 3.72 -27.12
N ASN A 1010 30.16 2.63 -26.74
CA ASN A 1010 31.03 2.61 -25.55
C ASN A 1010 32.20 3.59 -25.68
N SER A 1011 32.73 3.80 -26.90
CA SER A 1011 33.77 4.81 -27.16
C SER A 1011 33.23 6.24 -26.95
N ALA A 1012 32.01 6.54 -27.40
CA ALA A 1012 31.35 7.81 -27.10
C ALA A 1012 31.11 7.99 -25.60
N LEU A 1013 30.62 6.95 -24.90
CA LEU A 1013 30.42 7.00 -23.44
C LEU A 1013 31.74 7.21 -22.69
N LYS A 1014 32.84 6.60 -23.14
CA LYS A 1014 34.17 6.81 -22.59
C LYS A 1014 34.65 8.25 -22.78
N SER A 1015 34.49 8.79 -23.98
CA SER A 1015 34.84 10.18 -24.29
C SER A 1015 34.02 11.16 -23.45
N PHE A 1016 32.70 10.96 -23.39
CA PHE A 1016 31.77 11.69 -22.54
C PHE A 1016 32.22 11.66 -21.07
N PHE A 1017 32.51 10.47 -20.53
CA PHE A 1017 32.99 10.31 -19.17
C PHE A 1017 34.30 11.06 -18.92
N GLN A 1018 35.30 10.93 -19.80
CA GLN A 1018 36.59 11.60 -19.62
C GLN A 1018 36.49 13.14 -19.71
N LYS A 1019 35.61 13.64 -20.58
CA LYS A 1019 35.35 15.08 -20.76
C LYS A 1019 34.55 15.68 -19.59
N ASN A 1020 33.72 14.90 -18.91
CA ASN A 1020 32.76 15.39 -17.92
C ASN A 1020 32.93 14.83 -16.49
N ARG A 1021 33.89 13.94 -16.26
CA ARG A 1021 34.17 13.44 -14.90
C ARG A 1021 34.49 14.58 -13.94
N TYR A 1022 33.99 14.45 -12.73
CA TYR A 1022 34.26 15.37 -11.64
C TYR A 1022 35.79 15.57 -11.46
N PRO A 1023 36.32 16.80 -11.23
CA PRO A 1023 35.65 18.06 -10.88
C PRO A 1023 35.32 18.99 -12.08
N LYS A 1024 35.16 18.44 -13.29
CA LYS A 1024 34.82 19.25 -14.46
C LYS A 1024 33.38 19.78 -14.41
N ALA A 1025 33.01 20.60 -15.39
CA ALA A 1025 31.65 21.12 -15.51
C ALA A 1025 30.63 19.98 -15.53
N ARG A 1026 29.47 20.21 -14.93
CA ARG A 1026 28.40 19.23 -14.85
C ARG A 1026 27.84 18.98 -16.25
N PRO A 1027 27.80 17.72 -16.72
CA PRO A 1027 27.27 17.41 -18.04
C PRO A 1027 25.75 17.55 -18.08
N ILE A 1028 25.24 17.82 -19.29
CA ILE A 1028 23.83 17.72 -19.66
C ILE A 1028 23.64 16.69 -20.78
N THR A 1029 22.40 16.32 -21.08
CA THR A 1029 22.09 15.28 -22.08
C THR A 1029 22.60 15.61 -23.49
N LEU A 1030 22.66 16.90 -23.85
CA LEU A 1030 23.22 17.37 -25.13
C LEU A 1030 24.71 17.05 -25.27
N ASP A 1031 25.49 17.10 -24.19
CA ASP A 1031 26.92 16.75 -24.22
C ASP A 1031 27.11 15.30 -24.64
N LEU A 1032 26.28 14.39 -24.13
CA LEU A 1032 26.33 12.99 -24.52
C LEU A 1032 25.86 12.79 -25.96
N LEU A 1033 24.80 13.49 -26.38
CA LEU A 1033 24.29 13.39 -27.75
C LEU A 1033 25.35 13.81 -28.78
N GLU A 1034 26.12 14.86 -28.49
CA GLU A 1034 27.24 15.29 -29.34
C GLU A 1034 28.30 14.21 -29.49
N GLU A 1035 28.74 13.56 -28.40
CA GLU A 1035 29.72 12.46 -28.46
C GLU A 1035 29.20 11.27 -29.27
N ILE A 1036 27.89 10.95 -29.18
CA ILE A 1036 27.28 9.86 -29.95
C ILE A 1036 27.24 10.22 -31.45
N LEU A 1037 26.93 11.48 -31.79
CA LEU A 1037 26.92 11.94 -33.17
C LEU A 1037 28.33 11.97 -33.78
N GLU A 1038 29.35 12.31 -32.99
CA GLU A 1038 30.76 12.34 -33.42
C GLU A 1038 31.29 10.97 -33.85
N VAL A 1039 30.88 9.89 -33.17
CA VAL A 1039 31.30 8.51 -33.50
C VAL A 1039 30.39 7.80 -34.50
N SER A 1040 29.26 8.39 -34.88
CA SER A 1040 28.28 7.78 -35.77
C SER A 1040 28.36 8.34 -37.18
N ASP A 1041 28.09 7.49 -38.17
CA ASP A 1041 28.00 7.91 -39.57
C ASP A 1041 26.91 8.97 -39.74
N THR A 1042 27.20 10.01 -40.52
CA THR A 1042 26.25 11.09 -40.84
C THR A 1042 24.90 10.59 -41.37
N SER A 1043 24.88 9.45 -42.06
CA SER A 1043 23.66 8.80 -42.54
C SER A 1043 22.74 8.31 -41.41
N HIS A 1044 23.28 8.04 -40.21
CA HIS A 1044 22.51 7.63 -39.04
C HIS A 1044 22.06 8.80 -38.16
N HIS A 1045 22.58 10.01 -38.33
CA HIS A 1045 22.32 11.15 -37.42
C HIS A 1045 20.83 11.47 -37.23
N THR A 1046 20.04 11.43 -38.30
CA THR A 1046 18.58 11.66 -38.23
C THR A 1046 17.89 10.58 -37.40
N LYS A 1047 18.28 9.32 -37.59
CA LYS A 1047 17.71 8.19 -36.84
C LYS A 1047 18.14 8.25 -35.38
N VAL A 1048 19.40 8.52 -35.08
CA VAL A 1048 19.92 8.70 -33.71
C VAL A 1048 19.10 9.77 -32.97
N LYS A 1049 18.94 10.97 -33.55
CA LYS A 1049 18.13 12.04 -32.93
C LYS A 1049 16.68 11.61 -32.69
N SER A 1050 16.07 10.90 -33.65
CA SER A 1050 14.69 10.44 -33.53
C SER A 1050 14.45 9.42 -32.41
N LEU A 1051 15.47 8.68 -31.98
CA LEU A 1051 15.33 7.72 -30.89
C LEU A 1051 15.10 8.39 -29.53
N PHE A 1052 15.66 9.59 -29.36
CA PHE A 1052 15.49 10.34 -28.12
C PHE A 1052 14.12 11.05 -28.05
N GLU A 1053 13.48 11.37 -29.19
CA GLU A 1053 12.20 12.10 -29.29
C GLU A 1053 10.94 11.23 -29.12
#